data_AF-A0A7L4ZQC7-F1
#
_entry.id   AF-A0A7L4ZQC7-F1
#
_cell.length_a   1.000
_cell.length_b   1.000
_cell.length_c   1.000
_cell.angle_alpha   90.00
_cell.angle_beta   90.00
_cell.angle_gamma   90.00
#
_symmetry.space_group_name_H-M   'P 1'
#
loop_
_entity.id
_entity.type
_entity.pdbx_description
1 polymer ?
#
loop_
_entity_poly.entity_id
_entity_poly.type
_entity_poly.pdbx_seq_one_letter_code
_entity_poly.pdbx_strand_id
1 'polypeptide(L)'
;MMTKKLYQKYLKILAIIFLFFINSCSEENDEIQIINTDISVSASQTTILWIDEFDLNDQINSSFYFNYGNVNSNEVQTSITINQDSTIVTAFIDFKEEFRNKYDDINLSNNTASISLEQDDPNESIDEDEEDEISSSDIIDLNQSLESSLSNFNLNQIGILQLPIQIHIINDDSGNGGLDVSDVQTSLNRINSAFQFAKIEFVQCNQPNIINNSDFYNHIKNEEQFAVQNDVPDVLNIYIPKTITKVNNDNTTTSLGGYAFFPFEDVDRIYVKKSRFDETTLEHEIGHYLSLYHTHSTAGDNGVFGIGCLFEGDGICDTPTDPNLSGNVNSNCEYIGDTPNSALTNNIMSYSRSNCRTQFTNEQLIRMAFSARIHRTNLMCMSSPSNSDLIVEEIWLDDDGNGQYDINTRIKNIGNEATPTNEDISIKYYINNQLVGNDTENPLDPNQDGTETLNNYQFTSSGTYDFRIEIEPVSNESNTNNNSLTQSFQIDVGGSNSSDLIVEEIWLDDDGNGQYDVNTRIKNIGNEATPTNEDISIKYYINNQLVGNDTENPLDPNQDGTEALNNYQFTSSGTYDFRIEIEPVSNESNTNNNSLTQSFQIDVGGSNSSDLIVEEIWLDDDGNGQYDVNTRIKNIGNEATPANEDISIKYYINNQLVGNDTENPLDPNQDGTEALNNYQFTSSGTYDFRIEIEPVSNESITNNNSLSQSFQIYIGGSNPISITPADNCSSSPIMQVDTEYEVNIDLSSNNYTYGSPIEGESSGGSNVKGVWLEIDIPSNWSGMHNIIISDVSNNFDPVIGLKSFCSSSFYLYQPNTSLRFANSNGNGNGESFQFNANASSNFYIRIYHYYGNETPNISFKIKVE
;
A
#
# COMPACT_ATOMS: atom_id res chain seq x y z
N MET A 1 -6.16 57.43 -2.87
CA MET A 1 -6.28 58.89 -3.04
C MET A 1 -7.33 59.13 -4.15
N MET A 2 -8.42 59.85 -3.86
CA MET A 2 -9.58 60.22 -4.75
C MET A 2 -10.47 59.06 -5.27
N THR A 3 -11.81 59.05 -5.19
CA THR A 3 -12.85 59.77 -4.43
C THR A 3 -14.19 59.10 -4.79
N LYS A 4 -15.00 58.75 -3.78
CA LYS A 4 -16.46 58.53 -3.90
C LYS A 4 -17.15 59.74 -4.55
N LYS A 5 -18.01 59.53 -5.58
CA LYS A 5 -19.27 60.26 -5.88
C LYS A 5 -19.75 59.95 -7.30
N LEU A 6 -20.88 59.24 -7.45
CA LEU A 6 -22.08 59.71 -8.17
C LEU A 6 -23.19 58.65 -8.13
N TYR A 7 -24.02 58.70 -7.08
CA TYR A 7 -25.38 58.17 -7.08
C TYR A 7 -26.28 59.40 -6.96
N GLN A 8 -27.10 59.68 -7.99
CA GLN A 8 -28.24 60.64 -8.07
C GLN A 8 -28.24 61.50 -9.36
N LYS A 9 -28.89 60.96 -10.39
CA LYS A 9 -29.67 61.61 -11.48
C LYS A 9 -29.95 60.44 -12.44
N TYR A 10 -31.15 59.88 -12.52
CA TYR A 10 -32.32 60.49 -13.14
C TYR A 10 -33.60 59.81 -12.60
N LEU A 11 -34.30 60.52 -11.71
CA LEU A 11 -35.72 60.31 -11.44
C LEU A 11 -36.42 61.64 -11.77
N LYS A 12 -37.06 61.71 -12.94
CA LYS A 12 -38.19 62.59 -13.36
C LYS A 12 -38.18 62.86 -14.86
N ILE A 13 -39.24 62.42 -15.52
CA ILE A 13 -39.91 62.82 -16.80
C ILE A 13 -40.63 61.52 -17.22
N LEU A 14 -41.95 61.38 -17.37
CA LEU A 14 -43.06 62.32 -17.51
C LEU A 14 -44.37 61.61 -17.07
N ALA A 15 -45.31 62.42 -16.62
CA ALA A 15 -46.63 62.07 -16.13
C ALA A 15 -47.68 61.86 -17.25
N ILE A 16 -48.63 60.95 -16.99
CA ILE A 16 -50.09 61.06 -17.24
C ILE A 16 -50.55 61.34 -18.69
N ILE A 17 -51.15 60.32 -19.33
CA ILE A 17 -52.39 60.48 -20.11
C ILE A 17 -53.34 59.33 -19.72
N PHE A 18 -54.54 59.74 -19.35
CA PHE A 18 -55.69 58.97 -18.89
C PHE A 18 -56.71 58.90 -20.05
N LEU A 19 -57.51 57.82 -20.10
CA LEU A 19 -58.74 57.61 -20.90
C LEU A 19 -58.63 57.45 -22.43
N PHE A 20 -58.99 56.26 -22.95
CA PHE A 20 -60.20 56.04 -23.76
C PHE A 20 -60.47 54.54 -24.00
N PHE A 21 -61.57 54.02 -23.45
CA PHE A 21 -62.26 52.82 -23.94
C PHE A 21 -62.86 53.14 -25.31
N ILE A 22 -62.61 52.35 -26.37
CA ILE A 22 -63.63 51.84 -27.32
C ILE A 22 -63.16 50.51 -27.95
N ASN A 23 -64.08 49.55 -27.93
CA ASN A 23 -64.16 48.25 -28.61
C ASN A 23 -63.70 48.15 -30.08
N SER A 24 -63.34 46.92 -30.43
CA SER A 24 -63.61 46.18 -31.68
C SER A 24 -62.39 45.89 -32.55
N CYS A 25 -61.84 44.67 -32.43
CA CYS A 25 -62.02 43.64 -33.45
C CYS A 25 -61.53 42.28 -32.92
N SER A 26 -62.37 41.28 -33.13
CA SER A 26 -62.17 39.86 -32.87
C SER A 26 -61.18 39.27 -33.88
N GLU A 27 -60.15 38.58 -33.39
CA GLU A 27 -59.55 37.43 -34.07
C GLU A 27 -59.28 36.35 -33.01
N GLU A 28 -59.34 35.11 -33.48
CA GLU A 28 -59.65 33.87 -32.76
C GLU A 28 -58.67 33.53 -31.62
N ASN A 29 -59.22 33.06 -30.50
CA ASN A 29 -58.45 32.40 -29.44
C ASN A 29 -58.07 30.99 -29.94
N ASP A 30 -56.90 30.88 -30.55
CA ASP A 30 -56.17 29.60 -30.54
C ASP A 30 -55.75 29.34 -29.08
N GLU A 31 -56.18 28.24 -28.50
CA GLU A 31 -55.67 27.77 -27.21
C GLU A 31 -54.15 27.55 -27.35
N ILE A 32 -53.35 28.39 -26.71
CA ILE A 32 -51.89 28.22 -26.66
C ILE A 32 -51.62 26.93 -25.88
N GLN A 33 -51.20 25.89 -26.60
CA GLN A 33 -50.78 24.63 -26.00
C GLN A 33 -49.43 24.84 -25.30
N ILE A 34 -49.42 24.81 -23.98
CA ILE A 34 -48.21 24.89 -23.16
C ILE A 34 -47.43 23.56 -23.32
N ILE A 35 -46.13 23.67 -23.61
CA ILE A 35 -45.22 22.53 -23.77
C ILE A 35 -44.42 22.36 -22.48
N ASN A 36 -44.58 21.21 -21.83
CA ASN A 36 -43.78 20.86 -20.65
C ASN A 36 -42.37 20.43 -21.08
N THR A 37 -41.35 21.02 -20.48
CA THR A 37 -39.95 20.73 -20.78
C THR A 37 -39.07 21.10 -19.59
N ASP A 38 -38.01 20.33 -19.35
CA ASP A 38 -37.05 20.57 -18.29
C ASP A 38 -35.78 21.15 -18.93
N ILE A 39 -35.51 22.43 -18.66
CA ILE A 39 -34.23 23.06 -18.98
C ILE A 39 -33.39 22.99 -17.70
N SER A 40 -32.07 22.84 -17.83
CA SER A 40 -31.21 22.76 -16.65
C SER A 40 -29.78 23.16 -16.94
N VAL A 41 -29.06 23.51 -15.88
CA VAL A 41 -27.61 23.75 -15.91
C VAL A 41 -26.95 22.94 -14.79
N SER A 42 -25.88 22.22 -15.14
CA SER A 42 -25.06 21.47 -14.18
C SER A 42 -23.61 21.97 -14.22
N ALA A 43 -22.93 21.88 -13.08
CA ALA A 43 -21.50 22.13 -12.96
C ALA A 43 -20.74 20.81 -12.85
N SER A 44 -19.57 20.68 -13.49
CA SER A 44 -18.67 19.52 -13.30
C SER A 44 -17.86 19.57 -12.00
N GLN A 45 -17.77 20.75 -11.38
CA GLN A 45 -16.94 20.99 -10.19
C GLN A 45 -17.58 22.00 -9.26
N THR A 46 -17.17 21.99 -7.99
CA THR A 46 -17.68 22.87 -6.92
C THR A 46 -16.80 24.10 -6.71
N THR A 47 -15.54 24.05 -7.15
CA THR A 47 -14.54 25.13 -7.06
C THR A 47 -13.73 25.23 -8.36
N ILE A 48 -13.41 26.44 -8.80
CA ILE A 48 -12.44 26.74 -9.86
C ILE A 48 -11.26 27.46 -9.22
N LEU A 49 -10.09 26.83 -9.31
CA LEU A 49 -8.80 27.46 -9.07
C LEU A 49 -8.36 28.12 -10.37
N TRP A 50 -7.87 29.36 -10.30
CA TRP A 50 -7.45 30.08 -11.49
C TRP A 50 -6.25 30.98 -11.24
N ILE A 51 -5.27 30.91 -12.15
CA ILE A 51 -3.99 31.65 -12.04
C ILE A 51 -4.00 32.99 -12.79
N ASP A 52 -4.79 33.10 -13.85
CA ASP A 52 -4.95 34.33 -14.63
C ASP A 52 -6.33 34.41 -15.33
N GLU A 53 -6.62 35.56 -15.95
CA GLU A 53 -7.92 35.81 -16.60
C GLU A 53 -8.19 34.87 -17.78
N PHE A 54 -7.16 34.31 -18.42
CA PHE A 54 -7.33 33.38 -19.54
C PHE A 54 -7.72 32.00 -19.02
N ASP A 55 -6.99 31.49 -18.02
CA ASP A 55 -7.28 30.22 -17.34
C ASP A 55 -8.67 30.24 -16.68
N LEU A 56 -9.02 31.31 -15.96
CA LEU A 56 -10.35 31.48 -15.38
C LEU A 56 -11.46 31.35 -16.44
N ASN A 57 -11.28 31.96 -17.62
CA ASN A 57 -12.27 31.90 -18.68
C ASN A 57 -12.37 30.50 -19.30
N ASP A 58 -11.24 29.81 -19.51
CA ASP A 58 -11.22 28.45 -20.04
C ASP A 58 -11.89 27.46 -19.07
N GLN A 59 -11.55 27.55 -17.78
CA GLN A 59 -12.15 26.76 -16.71
C GLN A 59 -13.67 27.00 -16.60
N ILE A 60 -14.11 28.26 -16.61
CA ILE A 60 -15.54 28.59 -16.59
C ILE A 60 -16.26 27.98 -17.81
N ASN A 61 -15.66 28.05 -19.00
CA ASN A 61 -16.27 27.55 -20.22
C ASN A 61 -16.36 26.02 -20.28
N SER A 62 -15.44 25.30 -19.63
CA SER A 62 -15.48 23.84 -19.53
C SER A 62 -16.33 23.32 -18.37
N SER A 63 -16.71 24.18 -17.41
CA SER A 63 -17.35 23.76 -16.17
C SER A 63 -18.87 23.64 -16.20
N PHE A 64 -19.55 24.37 -17.08
CA PHE A 64 -21.01 24.43 -17.12
C PHE A 64 -21.61 23.74 -18.33
N TYR A 65 -22.58 22.85 -18.08
CA TYR A 65 -23.32 22.14 -19.12
C TYR A 65 -24.79 22.58 -19.10
N PHE A 66 -25.26 23.09 -20.24
CA PHE A 66 -26.64 23.54 -20.42
C PHE A 66 -27.46 22.49 -21.17
N ASN A 67 -28.54 22.02 -20.54
CA ASN A 67 -29.53 21.16 -21.16
C ASN A 67 -30.77 21.99 -21.54
N TYR A 68 -31.10 22.01 -22.83
CA TYR A 68 -32.21 22.81 -23.38
C TYR A 68 -33.54 22.04 -23.44
N GLY A 69 -33.57 20.78 -22.99
CA GLY A 69 -34.74 19.92 -23.06
C GLY A 69 -35.29 19.83 -24.49
N ASN A 70 -36.60 20.04 -24.65
CA ASN A 70 -37.30 20.06 -25.94
C ASN A 70 -37.42 21.48 -26.54
N VAL A 71 -36.65 22.45 -26.04
CA VAL A 71 -36.71 23.86 -26.46
C VAL A 71 -35.58 24.16 -27.44
N ASN A 72 -35.87 24.99 -28.44
CA ASN A 72 -34.85 25.46 -29.36
C ASN A 72 -33.93 26.47 -28.64
N SER A 73 -32.62 26.35 -28.83
CA SER A 73 -31.64 27.17 -28.12
C SER A 73 -31.80 28.68 -28.37
N ASN A 74 -32.45 29.09 -29.45
CA ASN A 74 -32.77 30.49 -29.73
C ASN A 74 -33.97 31.04 -28.93
N GLU A 75 -34.74 30.20 -28.23
CA GLU A 75 -35.89 30.58 -27.40
C GLU A 75 -35.55 30.61 -25.89
N VAL A 76 -34.33 30.19 -25.54
CA VAL A 76 -33.76 30.16 -24.19
C VAL A 76 -32.71 31.27 -24.05
N GLN A 77 -32.53 31.82 -22.86
CA GLN A 77 -31.45 32.71 -22.48
C GLN A 77 -30.56 32.03 -21.44
N THR A 78 -29.25 32.14 -21.63
CA THR A 78 -28.25 31.69 -20.66
C THR A 78 -27.36 32.85 -20.26
N SER A 79 -26.87 32.83 -19.02
CA SER A 79 -25.89 33.80 -18.55
C SER A 79 -24.96 33.17 -17.54
N ILE A 80 -23.68 33.51 -17.63
CA ILE A 80 -22.68 33.20 -16.61
C ILE A 80 -22.22 34.53 -16.02
N THR A 81 -22.30 34.67 -14.71
CA THR A 81 -21.97 35.91 -14.00
C THR A 81 -21.06 35.63 -12.82
N ILE A 82 -19.97 36.38 -12.72
CA ILE A 82 -19.08 36.39 -11.55
C ILE A 82 -19.60 37.47 -10.59
N ASN A 83 -19.63 37.14 -9.29
CA ASN A 83 -20.04 38.07 -8.25
C ASN A 83 -19.02 39.21 -8.04
N GLN A 84 -19.40 40.25 -7.30
CA GLN A 84 -18.61 41.49 -7.21
C GLN A 84 -17.24 41.34 -6.53
N ASP A 85 -17.07 40.33 -5.69
CA ASP A 85 -15.83 40.02 -4.98
C ASP A 85 -15.03 38.89 -5.65
N SER A 86 -15.45 38.42 -6.83
CA SER A 86 -14.79 37.38 -7.61
C SER A 86 -14.61 36.04 -6.87
N THR A 87 -15.52 35.72 -5.94
CA THR A 87 -15.48 34.49 -5.14
C THR A 87 -16.45 33.41 -5.62
N ILE A 88 -17.41 33.74 -6.49
CA ILE A 88 -18.41 32.78 -7.00
C ILE A 88 -18.75 33.14 -8.44
N VAL A 89 -18.74 32.14 -9.32
CA VAL A 89 -19.35 32.20 -10.65
C VAL A 89 -20.68 31.46 -10.63
N THR A 90 -21.71 32.06 -11.23
CA THR A 90 -23.07 31.48 -11.30
C THR A 90 -23.54 31.42 -12.74
N ALA A 91 -23.92 30.23 -13.19
CA ALA A 91 -24.59 29.99 -14.46
C ALA A 91 -26.09 29.90 -14.26
N PHE A 92 -26.83 30.45 -15.22
CA PHE A 92 -28.29 30.54 -15.20
C PHE A 92 -28.86 30.24 -16.58
N ILE A 93 -30.00 29.55 -16.61
CA ILE A 93 -30.79 29.24 -17.82
C ILE A 93 -32.27 29.55 -17.57
N ASP A 94 -32.95 30.18 -18.53
CA ASP A 94 -34.38 30.51 -18.45
C ASP A 94 -34.97 30.74 -19.86
N PHE A 95 -36.28 30.72 -20.00
CA PHE A 95 -36.95 31.10 -21.25
C PHE A 95 -36.86 32.62 -21.48
N LYS A 96 -36.69 33.02 -22.74
CA LYS A 96 -36.82 34.44 -23.11
C LYS A 96 -38.24 34.94 -22.83
N GLU A 97 -38.37 36.22 -22.48
CA GLU A 97 -39.62 36.82 -22.02
C GLU A 97 -40.79 36.55 -22.98
N GLU A 98 -40.55 36.61 -24.28
CA GLU A 98 -41.54 36.36 -25.34
C GLU A 98 -42.00 34.89 -25.46
N PHE A 99 -41.27 33.92 -24.88
CA PHE A 99 -41.57 32.48 -24.94
C PHE A 99 -42.01 31.87 -23.60
N ARG A 100 -42.04 32.65 -22.50
CA ARG A 100 -42.47 32.15 -21.17
C ARG A 100 -43.93 31.69 -21.12
N ASN A 101 -44.77 32.16 -22.04
CA ASN A 101 -46.17 31.71 -22.14
C ASN A 101 -46.34 30.44 -23.00
N LYS A 102 -45.26 29.92 -23.60
CA LYS A 102 -45.24 28.74 -24.48
C LYS A 102 -44.73 27.48 -23.77
N TYR A 103 -43.88 27.64 -22.76
CA TYR A 103 -43.21 26.56 -22.05
C TYR A 103 -43.51 26.57 -20.56
N ASP A 104 -43.59 25.39 -19.96
CA ASP A 104 -43.67 25.21 -18.50
C ASP A 104 -42.51 24.32 -18.05
N ASP A 105 -41.72 24.86 -17.13
CA ASP A 105 -40.58 24.18 -16.52
C ASP A 105 -40.94 23.71 -15.11
N ILE A 106 -40.95 22.39 -14.95
CA ILE A 106 -41.42 21.71 -13.76
C ILE A 106 -40.35 21.73 -12.64
N ASN A 107 -39.07 22.00 -12.97
CA ASN A 107 -37.95 21.87 -12.03
C ASN A 107 -37.09 23.13 -11.94
N LEU A 108 -37.69 24.27 -11.60
CA LEU A 108 -36.98 25.56 -11.51
C LEU A 108 -35.71 25.58 -10.63
N SER A 109 -35.52 24.60 -9.72
CA SER A 109 -34.33 24.50 -8.87
C SER A 109 -33.05 24.11 -9.61
N ASN A 110 -33.13 23.48 -10.79
CA ASN A 110 -31.95 23.06 -11.57
C ASN A 110 -31.53 24.11 -12.63
N ASN A 111 -32.19 25.28 -12.65
CA ASN A 111 -31.91 26.37 -13.59
C ASN A 111 -30.75 27.27 -13.18
N THR A 112 -30.09 26.97 -12.06
CA THR A 112 -28.95 27.73 -11.55
C THR A 112 -27.91 26.79 -10.99
N ALA A 113 -26.64 27.01 -11.35
CA ALA A 113 -25.50 26.32 -10.78
C ALA A 113 -24.42 27.34 -10.41
N SER A 114 -23.76 27.14 -9.28
CA SER A 114 -22.72 28.04 -8.78
C SER A 114 -21.44 27.26 -8.46
N ILE A 115 -20.30 27.87 -8.74
CA ILE A 115 -18.96 27.34 -8.47
C ILE A 115 -18.17 28.41 -7.72
N SER A 116 -17.46 28.03 -6.66
CA SER A 116 -16.57 28.95 -5.93
C SER A 116 -15.34 29.28 -6.79
N LEU A 117 -14.88 30.52 -6.74
CA LEU A 117 -13.67 30.96 -7.43
C LEU A 117 -12.58 31.24 -6.40
N GLU A 118 -11.43 30.60 -6.57
CA GLU A 118 -10.25 30.83 -5.76
C GLU A 118 -9.10 31.26 -6.68
N GLN A 119 -8.67 32.52 -6.54
CA GLN A 119 -7.55 33.04 -7.32
C GLN A 119 -6.24 32.54 -6.71
N ASP A 120 -5.50 31.83 -7.53
CA ASP A 120 -4.19 31.30 -7.23
C ASP A 120 -3.11 32.33 -7.63
N ASP A 121 -2.03 32.48 -6.84
CA ASP A 121 -1.00 33.50 -7.12
C ASP A 121 -0.05 32.98 -8.20
N PRO A 122 0.00 33.58 -9.41
CA PRO A 122 0.89 33.12 -10.48
C PRO A 122 2.38 33.39 -10.19
N ASN A 123 2.72 34.11 -9.11
CA ASN A 123 4.07 34.28 -8.60
C ASN A 123 4.28 33.61 -7.23
N GLU A 124 3.33 32.80 -6.73
CA GLU A 124 3.68 31.80 -5.72
C GLU A 124 4.72 30.90 -6.39
N SER A 125 5.95 30.93 -5.87
CA SER A 125 6.97 29.93 -6.20
C SER A 125 6.32 28.57 -6.10
N ILE A 126 6.29 27.84 -7.22
CA ILE A 126 5.58 26.55 -7.31
C ILE A 126 6.05 25.61 -6.19
N ASP A 127 7.32 25.69 -5.79
CA ASP A 127 7.84 25.40 -4.46
C ASP A 127 9.11 26.27 -4.29
N GLU A 128 9.37 26.85 -3.11
CA GLU A 128 10.65 27.53 -2.79
C GLU A 128 11.28 26.83 -1.57
N ASP A 129 11.32 25.51 -1.65
CA ASP A 129 12.34 24.74 -0.95
C ASP A 129 13.66 24.99 -1.67
N GLU A 130 14.22 26.19 -1.42
CA GLU A 130 15.63 26.44 -1.67
C GLU A 130 16.43 25.30 -1.05
N GLU A 131 17.23 24.62 -1.88
CA GLU A 131 18.22 23.60 -1.49
C GLU A 131 19.24 24.11 -0.45
N ASP A 132 19.20 25.41 -0.10
CA ASP A 132 20.02 26.07 0.90
C ASP A 132 19.91 25.45 2.31
N GLU A 133 18.96 24.53 2.55
CA GLU A 133 18.81 23.80 3.81
C GLU A 133 19.42 22.39 3.82
N ILE A 134 19.76 21.80 2.66
CA ILE A 134 20.32 20.44 2.59
C ILE A 134 21.84 20.52 2.44
N SER A 135 22.57 19.95 3.40
CA SER A 135 24.03 19.92 3.34
C SER A 135 24.50 19.10 2.14
N SER A 136 25.50 19.60 1.40
CA SER A 136 26.13 18.83 0.32
C SER A 136 26.69 17.48 0.80
N SER A 137 26.96 17.30 2.10
CA SER A 137 27.31 15.99 2.68
C SER A 137 26.17 14.98 2.61
N ASP A 138 24.93 15.41 2.87
CA ASP A 138 23.80 14.50 3.05
C ASP A 138 23.31 14.01 1.68
N ILE A 139 23.38 14.90 0.66
CA ILE A 139 23.21 14.55 -0.76
C ILE A 139 24.26 13.52 -1.20
N ILE A 140 25.52 13.68 -0.76
CA ILE A 140 26.60 12.75 -1.10
C ILE A 140 26.36 11.38 -0.48
N ASP A 141 25.99 11.31 0.80
CA ASP A 141 25.76 10.05 1.49
C ASP A 141 24.56 9.30 0.88
N LEU A 142 23.48 10.01 0.54
CA LEU A 142 22.34 9.44 -0.18
C LEU A 142 22.72 8.93 -1.58
N ASN A 143 23.49 9.71 -2.35
CA ASN A 143 23.91 9.29 -3.70
C ASN A 143 24.94 8.15 -3.67
N GLN A 144 25.78 8.03 -2.64
CA GLN A 144 26.67 6.89 -2.45
C GLN A 144 25.91 5.61 -2.12
N SER A 145 24.89 5.68 -1.26
CA SER A 145 23.96 4.57 -1.00
C SER A 145 23.27 4.09 -2.29
N LEU A 146 22.88 5.03 -3.15
CA LEU A 146 22.26 4.73 -4.44
C LEU A 146 23.26 4.09 -5.43
N GLU A 147 24.48 4.63 -5.58
CA GLU A 147 25.47 4.12 -6.55
C GLU A 147 25.83 2.64 -6.31
N SER A 148 25.98 2.22 -5.05
CA SER A 148 26.35 0.84 -4.71
C SER A 148 25.28 -0.19 -5.03
N SER A 149 24.02 0.22 -5.13
CA SER A 149 22.88 -0.69 -5.00
C SER A 149 21.84 -0.56 -6.12
N LEU A 150 21.72 0.62 -6.75
CA LEU A 150 20.79 0.86 -7.86
C LEU A 150 21.17 0.08 -9.13
N SER A 151 22.46 -0.18 -9.35
CA SER A 151 22.95 -0.92 -10.53
C SER A 151 22.47 -2.37 -10.60
N ASN A 152 22.10 -2.96 -9.46
CA ASN A 152 21.55 -4.31 -9.34
C ASN A 152 20.03 -4.33 -9.12
N PHE A 153 19.38 -3.17 -9.04
CA PHE A 153 17.96 -3.06 -8.76
C PHE A 153 17.14 -3.16 -10.06
N ASN A 154 16.36 -4.23 -10.21
CA ASN A 154 15.53 -4.46 -11.39
C ASN A 154 14.04 -4.39 -11.07
N LEU A 155 13.41 -3.30 -11.53
CA LEU A 155 11.98 -3.03 -11.34
C LEU A 155 11.05 -4.11 -11.92
N ASN A 156 11.51 -4.87 -12.91
CA ASN A 156 10.73 -5.95 -13.53
C ASN A 156 10.73 -7.25 -12.72
N GLN A 157 11.59 -7.36 -11.70
CA GLN A 157 11.76 -8.55 -10.87
C GLN A 157 11.16 -8.40 -9.47
N ILE A 158 10.50 -7.28 -9.19
CA ILE A 158 9.94 -6.98 -7.86
C ILE A 158 8.42 -6.77 -7.94
N GLY A 159 7.72 -7.23 -6.89
CA GLY A 159 6.28 -7.03 -6.72
C GLY A 159 5.92 -5.60 -6.31
N ILE A 160 4.62 -5.31 -6.29
CA ILE A 160 4.09 -4.04 -5.78
C ILE A 160 4.40 -3.94 -4.28
N LEU A 161 5.01 -2.84 -3.86
CA LEU A 161 5.20 -2.47 -2.47
C LEU A 161 4.01 -1.63 -2.02
N GLN A 162 3.33 -2.07 -0.97
CA GLN A 162 2.32 -1.26 -0.31
C GLN A 162 3.00 -0.29 0.65
N LEU A 163 2.88 1.01 0.37
CA LEU A 163 3.41 2.08 1.20
C LEU A 163 2.27 2.63 2.08
N PRO A 164 2.30 2.39 3.40
CA PRO A 164 1.23 2.79 4.29
C PRO A 164 1.23 4.30 4.53
N ILE A 165 0.06 4.92 4.44
CA ILE A 165 -0.13 6.37 4.66
C ILE A 165 -1.20 6.66 5.71
N GLN A 166 -1.09 7.82 6.35
CA GLN A 166 -2.14 8.41 7.16
C GLN A 166 -2.43 9.85 6.69
N ILE A 167 -3.69 10.13 6.38
CA ILE A 167 -4.14 11.48 6.01
C ILE A 167 -4.56 12.26 7.26
N HIS A 168 -4.14 13.52 7.36
CA HIS A 168 -4.52 14.48 8.39
C HIS A 168 -5.11 15.74 7.76
N ILE A 169 -6.42 15.93 7.91
CA ILE A 169 -7.14 17.10 7.41
C ILE A 169 -7.17 18.15 8.51
N ILE A 170 -6.66 19.34 8.20
CA ILE A 170 -6.61 20.44 9.16
C ILE A 170 -7.78 21.41 8.90
N ASN A 171 -8.51 21.71 9.96
CA ASN A 171 -9.59 22.70 10.00
C ASN A 171 -9.18 23.89 10.87
N ASP A 172 -9.91 25.00 10.72
CA ASP A 172 -9.89 26.05 11.74
C ASP A 172 -10.42 25.54 13.10
N ASP A 173 -10.23 26.33 14.17
CA ASP A 173 -10.71 25.96 15.52
C ASP A 173 -12.24 25.78 15.61
N SER A 174 -12.98 26.27 14.62
CA SER A 174 -14.43 26.13 14.52
C SER A 174 -14.86 24.89 13.72
N GLY A 175 -13.91 24.08 13.26
CA GLY A 175 -14.13 22.86 12.49
C GLY A 175 -14.48 23.09 11.02
N ASN A 176 -14.12 24.25 10.45
CA ASN A 176 -14.46 24.59 9.07
C ASN A 176 -13.21 24.70 8.18
N GLY A 177 -13.47 24.60 6.88
CA GLY A 177 -12.53 25.03 5.85
C GLY A 177 -11.43 24.03 5.47
N GLY A 178 -11.33 22.87 6.13
CA GLY A 178 -10.45 21.77 5.69
C GLY A 178 -10.94 21.10 4.41
N LEU A 179 -10.16 20.13 3.93
CA LEU A 179 -10.47 19.33 2.74
C LEU A 179 -11.73 18.48 2.95
N ASP A 180 -12.52 18.27 1.89
CA ASP A 180 -13.61 17.29 1.96
C ASP A 180 -13.01 15.87 1.97
N VAL A 181 -13.54 15.00 2.84
CA VAL A 181 -13.10 13.62 2.94
C VAL A 181 -13.35 12.86 1.62
N SER A 182 -14.36 13.26 0.83
CA SER A 182 -14.60 12.65 -0.48
C SER A 182 -13.44 12.85 -1.47
N ASP A 183 -12.68 13.94 -1.33
CA ASP A 183 -11.60 14.28 -2.26
C ASP A 183 -10.36 13.41 -2.02
N VAL A 184 -10.22 12.83 -0.81
CA VAL A 184 -9.14 11.92 -0.44
C VAL A 184 -9.07 10.70 -1.37
N GLN A 185 -10.22 10.11 -1.71
CA GLN A 185 -10.23 8.92 -2.57
C GLN A 185 -9.78 9.25 -4.00
N THR A 186 -10.17 10.42 -4.52
CA THR A 186 -9.75 10.89 -5.84
C THR A 186 -8.24 11.06 -5.89
N SER A 187 -7.66 11.69 -4.86
CA SER A 187 -6.21 11.87 -4.75
C SER A 187 -5.46 10.55 -4.55
N LEU A 188 -5.97 9.62 -3.73
CA LEU A 188 -5.41 8.26 -3.59
C LEU A 188 -5.33 7.52 -4.92
N ASN A 189 -6.40 7.57 -5.73
CA ASN A 189 -6.41 6.94 -7.05
C ASN A 189 -5.37 7.58 -7.99
N ARG A 190 -5.18 8.90 -7.89
CA ARG A 190 -4.23 9.67 -8.71
C ARG A 190 -2.79 9.30 -8.37
N ILE A 191 -2.42 9.31 -7.09
CA ILE A 191 -1.07 8.92 -6.66
C ILE A 191 -0.81 7.44 -6.97
N ASN A 192 -1.78 6.54 -6.77
CA ASN A 192 -1.59 5.14 -7.14
C ASN A 192 -1.38 4.95 -8.65
N SER A 193 -2.08 5.74 -9.48
CA SER A 193 -1.86 5.73 -10.93
C SER A 193 -0.48 6.29 -11.33
N ALA A 194 0.00 7.34 -10.66
CA ALA A 194 1.29 7.96 -10.95
C ALA A 194 2.49 7.08 -10.55
N PHE A 195 2.35 6.29 -9.48
CA PHE A 195 3.42 5.48 -8.90
C PHE A 195 3.32 3.97 -9.21
N GLN A 196 2.26 3.51 -9.89
CA GLN A 196 2.08 2.09 -10.25
C GLN A 196 3.29 1.51 -11.01
N PHE A 197 3.92 2.31 -11.87
CA PHE A 197 5.06 1.86 -12.67
C PHE A 197 6.34 1.77 -11.85
N ALA A 198 6.43 2.47 -10.71
CA ALA A 198 7.47 2.28 -9.69
C ALA A 198 7.18 1.06 -8.78
N LYS A 199 6.10 0.29 -9.07
CA LYS A 199 5.64 -0.83 -8.23
C LYS A 199 5.40 -0.37 -6.79
N ILE A 200 4.75 0.77 -6.61
CA ILE A 200 4.34 1.32 -5.31
C ILE A 200 2.83 1.55 -5.36
N GLU A 201 2.15 1.10 -4.31
CA GLU A 201 0.74 1.35 -4.05
C GLU A 201 0.61 1.98 -2.66
N PHE A 202 0.03 3.17 -2.57
CA PHE A 202 -0.28 3.84 -1.33
C PHE A 202 -1.56 3.28 -0.75
N VAL A 203 -1.47 2.83 0.50
CA VAL A 203 -2.58 2.23 1.24
C VAL A 203 -2.87 3.09 2.47
N GLN A 204 -4.09 3.61 2.58
CA GLN A 204 -4.50 4.39 3.73
C GLN A 204 -4.79 3.46 4.92
N CYS A 205 -4.04 3.58 6.02
CA CYS A 205 -4.15 2.66 7.16
C CYS A 205 -5.36 2.92 8.07
N ASN A 206 -5.74 4.18 8.27
CA ASN A 206 -6.93 4.56 9.03
C ASN A 206 -7.70 5.68 8.32
N GLN A 207 -8.95 5.91 8.72
CA GLN A 207 -9.73 7.06 8.27
C GLN A 207 -8.96 8.38 8.41
N PRO A 208 -9.22 9.39 7.56
CA PRO A 208 -8.55 10.69 7.67
C PRO A 208 -8.75 11.27 9.07
N ASN A 209 -7.64 11.63 9.72
CA ASN A 209 -7.66 12.26 11.03
C ASN A 209 -8.04 13.74 10.87
N ILE A 210 -9.07 14.20 11.59
CA ILE A 210 -9.54 15.58 11.53
C ILE A 210 -8.99 16.38 12.70
N ILE A 211 -8.20 17.41 12.42
CA ILE A 211 -7.53 18.24 13.43
C ILE A 211 -8.08 19.67 13.34
N ASN A 212 -8.71 20.15 14.41
CA ASN A 212 -9.20 21.53 14.51
C ASN A 212 -8.16 22.39 15.23
N ASN A 213 -7.38 23.17 14.48
CA ASN A 213 -6.35 24.05 15.01
C ASN A 213 -6.05 25.18 14.02
N SER A 214 -6.44 26.42 14.34
CA SER A 214 -6.27 27.56 13.42
C SER A 214 -4.81 27.92 13.11
N ASP A 215 -3.88 27.66 14.02
CA ASP A 215 -2.45 27.91 13.81
C ASP A 215 -1.90 26.85 12.83
N PHE A 216 -2.27 25.58 13.01
CA PHE A 216 -1.88 24.52 12.08
C PHE A 216 -2.60 24.64 10.73
N TYR A 217 -3.84 25.15 10.73
CA TYR A 217 -4.60 25.43 9.52
C TYR A 217 -3.90 26.47 8.63
N ASN A 218 -3.17 27.40 9.24
CA ASN A 218 -2.31 28.38 8.56
C ASN A 218 -0.83 28.07 8.85
N HIS A 219 -0.40 26.88 8.42
CA HIS A 219 0.90 26.31 8.74
C HIS A 219 2.09 27.19 8.34
N ILE A 220 3.09 27.24 9.22
CA ILE A 220 4.39 27.86 8.97
C ILE A 220 5.43 26.74 8.95
N LYS A 221 6.23 26.63 7.87
CA LYS A 221 7.33 25.66 7.76
C LYS A 221 8.25 25.79 8.98
N ASN A 222 8.74 24.67 9.50
CA ASN A 222 9.51 24.54 10.75
C ASN A 222 8.70 24.66 12.06
N GLU A 223 7.37 24.76 12.02
CA GLU A 223 6.49 24.62 13.19
C GLU A 223 5.93 23.18 13.33
N GLU A 224 6.75 22.14 13.09
CA GLU A 224 6.27 20.73 13.06
C GLU A 224 5.76 20.20 14.41
N GLN A 225 5.92 20.93 15.50
CA GLN A 225 5.38 20.59 16.83
C GLN A 225 3.87 20.29 16.83
N PHE A 226 3.13 20.84 15.88
CA PHE A 226 1.71 20.55 15.67
C PHE A 226 1.48 19.16 15.06
N ALA A 227 2.36 18.72 14.17
CA ALA A 227 2.33 17.40 13.56
C ALA A 227 2.82 16.30 14.51
N VAL A 228 3.91 16.53 15.26
CA VAL A 228 4.50 15.53 16.18
C VAL A 228 3.48 14.92 17.15
N GLN A 229 2.45 15.68 17.55
CA GLN A 229 1.40 15.22 18.47
C GLN A 229 0.35 14.32 17.81
N ASN A 230 0.27 14.34 16.49
CA ASN A 230 -0.76 13.68 15.69
C ASN A 230 -0.21 12.58 14.79
N ASP A 231 1.12 12.44 14.68
CA ASP A 231 1.73 11.41 13.86
C ASP A 231 1.27 10.02 14.27
N VAL A 232 0.98 9.23 13.26
CA VAL A 232 0.85 7.78 13.38
C VAL A 232 2.24 7.19 13.12
N PRO A 233 2.76 6.33 14.01
CA PRO A 233 4.06 5.68 13.81
C PRO A 233 4.01 4.72 12.62
N ASP A 234 5.17 4.49 12.00
CA ASP A 234 5.39 3.50 10.94
C ASP A 234 4.54 3.71 9.67
N VAL A 235 4.04 4.92 9.45
CA VAL A 235 3.31 5.30 8.23
C VAL A 235 3.79 6.66 7.72
N LEU A 236 3.60 6.94 6.44
CA LEU A 236 3.80 8.28 5.88
C LEU A 236 2.62 9.19 6.27
N ASN A 237 2.88 10.18 7.12
CA ASN A 237 1.87 11.13 7.59
C ASN A 237 1.73 12.31 6.60
N ILE A 238 0.54 12.52 6.05
CA ILE A 238 0.26 13.57 5.06
C ILE A 238 -0.68 14.61 5.68
N TYR A 239 -0.17 15.82 5.88
CA TYR A 239 -0.88 16.94 6.51
C TYR A 239 -1.40 17.94 5.48
N ILE A 240 -2.67 18.31 5.61
CA ILE A 240 -3.38 19.14 4.61
C ILE A 240 -3.89 20.45 5.25
N PRO A 241 -3.01 21.45 5.46
CA PRO A 241 -3.40 22.78 5.91
C PRO A 241 -4.00 23.62 4.78
N LYS A 242 -4.68 24.73 5.12
CA LYS A 242 -5.18 25.68 4.10
C LYS A 242 -4.04 26.42 3.42
N THR A 243 -3.05 26.85 4.20
CA THR A 243 -1.90 27.59 3.71
C THR A 243 -0.63 27.02 4.31
N ILE A 244 0.46 27.07 3.55
CA ILE A 244 1.81 26.77 4.02
C ILE A 244 2.65 28.01 3.73
N THR A 245 3.36 28.52 4.73
CA THR A 245 4.24 29.69 4.55
C THR A 245 5.64 29.43 5.11
N LYS A 246 6.67 29.93 4.43
CA LYS A 246 8.07 29.92 4.87
C LYS A 246 8.47 31.34 5.26
N VAL A 247 9.15 31.49 6.40
CA VAL A 247 9.74 32.76 6.81
C VAL A 247 11.16 32.84 6.28
N ASN A 248 11.41 33.76 5.37
CA ASN A 248 12.72 33.95 4.74
C ASN A 248 13.70 34.64 5.68
N ASN A 249 15.00 34.54 5.36
CA ASN A 249 16.10 35.16 6.10
C ASN A 249 15.97 36.69 6.25
N ASP A 250 15.22 37.34 5.36
CA ASP A 250 14.93 38.78 5.41
C ASP A 250 13.62 39.14 6.13
N ASN A 251 13.01 38.17 6.83
CA ASN A 251 11.72 38.26 7.52
C ASN A 251 10.51 38.49 6.60
N THR A 252 10.63 38.28 5.29
CA THR A 252 9.47 38.15 4.41
C THR A 252 8.89 36.75 4.49
N THR A 253 7.64 36.57 4.03
CA THR A 253 6.98 35.27 3.99
C THR A 253 6.72 34.87 2.55
N THR A 254 7.20 33.70 2.15
CA THR A 254 6.83 33.05 0.87
C THR A 254 5.76 32.01 1.16
N SER A 255 4.81 31.85 0.25
CA SER A 255 3.77 30.80 0.36
C SER A 255 4.19 29.59 -0.47
N LEU A 256 3.96 28.39 0.06
CA LEU A 256 4.42 27.12 -0.51
C LEU A 256 3.23 26.25 -0.98
N GLY A 257 3.46 25.45 -2.02
CA GLY A 257 2.52 24.43 -2.48
C GLY A 257 2.54 23.19 -1.60
N GLY A 258 3.74 22.71 -1.28
CA GLY A 258 3.98 21.62 -0.34
C GLY A 258 5.40 21.64 0.21
N TYR A 259 5.72 20.65 1.03
CA TYR A 259 7.11 20.22 1.29
C TYR A 259 7.13 18.79 1.85
N ALA A 260 8.26 18.11 1.65
CA ALA A 260 8.55 16.76 2.12
C ALA A 260 9.93 16.68 2.78
N PHE A 261 10.24 15.53 3.37
CA PHE A 261 11.55 15.24 3.95
C PHE A 261 12.24 14.12 3.18
N PHE A 262 13.51 14.32 2.86
CA PHE A 262 14.33 13.33 2.15
C PHE A 262 14.65 12.11 3.03
N PRO A 263 15.09 10.99 2.43
CA PRO A 263 15.49 9.79 3.16
C PRO A 263 16.49 10.00 4.30
N PHE A 264 17.46 10.90 4.13
CA PHE A 264 18.50 11.14 5.14
C PHE A 264 18.01 11.94 6.36
N GLU A 265 16.82 12.53 6.29
CA GLU A 265 16.24 13.31 7.39
C GLU A 265 15.49 12.45 8.40
N ASP A 266 15.17 11.19 8.06
CA ASP A 266 14.47 10.22 8.92
C ASP A 266 13.15 10.76 9.49
N VAL A 267 12.40 11.50 8.66
CA VAL A 267 11.07 12.03 8.98
C VAL A 267 10.06 11.54 7.93
N ASP A 268 9.02 10.85 8.39
CA ASP A 268 7.96 10.31 7.52
C ASP A 268 6.73 11.22 7.48
N ARG A 269 6.93 12.44 6.97
CA ARG A 269 5.87 13.46 6.81
C ARG A 269 5.89 14.14 5.45
N ILE A 270 4.71 14.54 5.00
CA ILE A 270 4.49 15.45 3.86
C ILE A 270 3.46 16.50 4.27
N TYR A 271 3.65 17.73 3.83
CA TYR A 271 2.67 18.81 3.96
C TYR A 271 2.26 19.28 2.57
N VAL A 272 0.97 19.32 2.29
CA VAL A 272 0.45 19.83 1.00
C VAL A 272 -0.72 20.77 1.25
N LYS A 273 -0.64 21.96 0.66
CA LYS A 273 -1.70 22.97 0.73
C LYS A 273 -3.00 22.39 0.19
N LYS A 274 -4.12 22.62 0.88
CA LYS A 274 -5.45 22.11 0.51
C LYS A 274 -5.78 22.33 -0.97
N SER A 275 -5.55 23.53 -1.50
CA SER A 275 -5.85 23.87 -2.91
C SER A 275 -5.00 23.11 -3.93
N ARG A 276 -3.88 22.52 -3.50
CA ARG A 276 -2.94 21.77 -4.35
C ARG A 276 -3.03 20.26 -4.15
N PHE A 277 -3.83 19.81 -3.18
CA PHE A 277 -3.95 18.40 -2.84
C PHE A 277 -4.51 17.58 -4.01
N ASP A 278 -5.45 18.15 -4.76
CA ASP A 278 -6.04 17.51 -5.94
C ASP A 278 -5.28 17.75 -7.27
N GLU A 279 -4.11 18.40 -7.20
CA GLU A 279 -3.22 18.66 -8.35
C GLU A 279 -2.01 17.70 -8.36
N THR A 280 -0.89 18.09 -9.00
CA THR A 280 0.34 17.28 -9.09
C THR A 280 1.36 17.55 -7.97
N THR A 281 1.03 18.41 -7.01
CA THR A 281 1.92 18.76 -5.90
C THR A 281 2.11 17.61 -4.93
N LEU A 282 1.07 16.84 -4.61
CA LEU A 282 1.24 15.67 -3.73
C LEU A 282 2.20 14.64 -4.33
N GLU A 283 2.09 14.37 -5.64
CA GLU A 283 3.02 13.50 -6.36
C GLU A 283 4.45 14.05 -6.35
N HIS A 284 4.61 15.36 -6.46
CA HIS A 284 5.90 16.06 -6.36
C HIS A 284 6.55 15.81 -5.00
N GLU A 285 5.80 16.06 -3.92
CA GLU A 285 6.30 15.86 -2.55
C GLU A 285 6.63 14.40 -2.24
N ILE A 286 5.80 13.46 -2.73
CA ILE A 286 6.10 12.03 -2.61
C ILE A 286 7.39 11.69 -3.38
N GLY A 287 7.64 12.34 -4.52
CA GLY A 287 8.90 12.20 -5.25
C GLY A 287 10.12 12.58 -4.40
N HIS A 288 10.08 13.72 -3.72
CA HIS A 288 11.13 14.14 -2.77
C HIS A 288 11.28 13.17 -1.60
N TYR A 289 10.17 12.76 -0.99
CA TYR A 289 10.15 11.76 0.07
C TYR A 289 10.83 10.45 -0.33
N LEU A 290 10.72 10.09 -1.62
CA LEU A 290 11.33 8.92 -2.26
C LEU A 290 12.64 9.24 -3.01
N SER A 291 13.38 10.26 -2.58
CA SER A 291 14.76 10.62 -2.99
C SER A 291 14.94 11.38 -4.30
N LEU A 292 13.88 11.82 -4.97
CA LEU A 292 14.03 12.62 -6.20
C LEU A 292 14.35 14.08 -5.86
N TYR A 293 15.28 14.68 -6.60
CA TYR A 293 15.52 16.13 -6.56
C TYR A 293 14.67 16.84 -7.61
N HIS A 294 14.60 18.18 -7.55
CA HIS A 294 14.00 18.92 -8.65
C HIS A 294 14.84 18.71 -9.92
N THR A 295 14.23 18.72 -11.09
CA THR A 295 14.96 18.51 -12.37
C THR A 295 16.04 19.56 -12.66
N HIS A 296 15.98 20.73 -12.00
CA HIS A 296 16.95 21.83 -12.12
C HIS A 296 17.97 21.89 -10.96
N SER A 297 17.88 20.93 -10.03
CA SER A 297 18.79 20.78 -8.89
C SER A 297 20.20 20.35 -9.29
N THR A 298 21.14 20.45 -8.35
CA THR A 298 22.48 19.86 -8.52
C THR A 298 22.79 18.86 -7.40
N ALA A 299 22.78 17.57 -7.73
CA ALA A 299 23.03 16.42 -6.87
C ALA A 299 24.53 16.21 -6.50
N GLY A 300 25.38 17.23 -6.67
CA GLY A 300 26.81 17.18 -6.36
C GLY A 300 27.60 18.40 -6.85
N ASP A 301 28.68 18.75 -6.17
CA ASP A 301 29.58 19.83 -6.60
C ASP A 301 30.56 19.32 -7.69
N ASN A 302 30.76 20.09 -8.75
CA ASN A 302 31.45 19.74 -10.01
C ASN A 302 32.97 19.50 -9.87
N GLY A 303 33.44 18.71 -8.90
CA GLY A 303 34.88 18.69 -8.63
C GLY A 303 35.53 17.56 -7.86
N VAL A 304 34.86 16.58 -7.24
CA VAL A 304 35.62 15.68 -6.35
C VAL A 304 35.30 14.17 -6.36
N PHE A 305 34.09 13.64 -6.60
CA PHE A 305 33.87 12.18 -6.47
C PHE A 305 32.76 11.63 -7.39
N GLY A 306 32.98 10.43 -7.96
CA GLY A 306 32.04 9.71 -8.84
C GLY A 306 32.26 9.92 -10.36
N ILE A 307 31.87 8.93 -11.19
CA ILE A 307 31.80 9.05 -12.66
C ILE A 307 30.36 8.72 -13.07
N GLY A 308 29.63 9.66 -13.67
CA GLY A 308 28.30 9.40 -14.24
C GLY A 308 27.24 10.42 -13.81
N CYS A 309 26.02 10.28 -14.34
CA CYS A 309 24.91 11.22 -14.11
C CYS A 309 24.39 11.24 -12.66
N LEU A 310 24.73 10.28 -11.81
CA LEU A 310 24.30 10.24 -10.40
C LEU A 310 24.81 11.42 -9.56
N PHE A 311 25.86 12.12 -10.02
CA PHE A 311 26.49 13.25 -9.33
C PHE A 311 26.42 14.56 -10.14
N GLU A 312 25.62 14.59 -11.22
CA GLU A 312 25.39 15.77 -12.06
C GLU A 312 23.88 16.02 -12.16
N GLY A 313 23.46 17.29 -12.34
CA GLY A 313 22.03 17.62 -12.47
C GLY A 313 21.21 17.11 -11.28
N ASP A 314 20.03 16.56 -11.53
CA ASP A 314 19.16 15.96 -10.50
C ASP A 314 19.55 14.51 -10.13
N GLY A 315 20.73 14.03 -10.55
CA GLY A 315 21.17 12.67 -10.26
C GLY A 315 20.42 11.60 -11.06
N ILE A 316 19.79 11.97 -12.18
CA ILE A 316 19.05 11.09 -13.10
C ILE A 316 19.61 11.29 -14.53
N CYS A 317 19.84 10.21 -15.28
CA CYS A 317 20.43 10.28 -16.63
C CYS A 317 19.40 10.61 -17.72
N ASP A 318 18.16 10.16 -17.56
CA ASP A 318 17.10 10.33 -18.57
C ASP A 318 16.29 11.63 -18.43
N THR A 319 16.66 12.49 -17.47
CA THR A 319 16.18 13.86 -17.28
C THR A 319 17.12 14.85 -17.99
N PRO A 320 16.67 15.52 -19.06
CA PRO A 320 17.45 16.56 -19.73
C PRO A 320 17.67 17.78 -18.81
N THR A 321 18.76 18.52 -19.04
CA THR A 321 19.10 19.74 -18.29
C THR A 321 17.94 20.73 -18.20
N ASP A 322 17.46 20.99 -16.99
CA ASP A 322 16.40 21.96 -16.71
C ASP A 322 17.00 23.33 -16.29
N PRO A 323 16.64 24.45 -16.95
CA PRO A 323 17.17 25.77 -16.63
C PRO A 323 16.37 26.48 -15.52
N ASN A 324 15.55 25.72 -14.79
CA ASN A 324 14.40 26.16 -13.99
C ASN A 324 13.22 26.64 -14.87
N LEU A 325 12.18 25.81 -14.93
CA LEU A 325 10.96 26.05 -15.70
C LEU A 325 9.98 27.05 -15.08
N SER A 326 10.22 27.50 -13.84
CA SER A 326 9.34 28.45 -13.14
C SER A 326 9.14 29.73 -13.96
N GLY A 327 7.88 30.07 -14.24
CA GLY A 327 7.51 31.23 -15.07
C GLY A 327 7.87 31.14 -16.56
N ASN A 328 8.53 30.04 -16.99
CA ASN A 328 9.04 29.85 -18.35
C ASN A 328 8.22 28.86 -19.18
N VAL A 329 7.02 28.48 -18.72
CA VAL A 329 6.10 27.58 -19.42
C VAL A 329 4.74 28.26 -19.61
N ASN A 330 4.21 28.22 -20.83
CA ASN A 330 2.91 28.80 -21.17
C ASN A 330 1.75 27.83 -20.86
N SER A 331 0.50 28.28 -21.04
CA SER A 331 -0.70 27.47 -20.78
C SER A 331 -0.84 26.24 -21.68
N ASN A 332 -0.14 26.20 -22.82
CA ASN A 332 -0.09 25.04 -23.72
C ASN A 332 1.04 24.07 -23.35
N CYS A 333 1.68 24.26 -22.19
CA CYS A 333 2.79 23.44 -21.70
C CYS A 333 4.05 23.53 -22.57
N GLU A 334 4.20 24.62 -23.32
CA GLU A 334 5.38 24.90 -24.13
C GLU A 334 6.35 25.79 -23.37
N TYR A 335 7.63 25.45 -23.43
CA TYR A 335 8.70 26.28 -22.90
C TYR A 335 8.86 27.56 -23.73
N ILE A 336 8.87 28.71 -23.04
CA ILE A 336 8.93 30.06 -23.62
C ILE A 336 10.16 30.86 -23.20
N GLY A 337 11.14 30.22 -22.54
CA GLY A 337 12.36 30.88 -22.12
C GLY A 337 13.27 31.29 -23.28
N ASP A 338 14.20 32.22 -23.00
CA ASP A 338 15.00 32.92 -24.02
C ASP A 338 15.98 32.01 -24.79
N THR A 339 16.36 30.86 -24.22
CA THR A 339 17.27 29.90 -24.83
C THR A 339 16.56 28.56 -25.09
N PRO A 340 16.59 28.02 -26.33
CA PRO A 340 16.02 26.71 -26.63
C PRO A 340 16.55 25.64 -25.65
N ASN A 341 15.63 24.91 -25.01
CA ASN A 341 15.94 23.86 -24.06
C ASN A 341 15.07 22.62 -24.35
N SER A 342 15.60 21.43 -24.06
CA SER A 342 14.93 20.13 -24.06
C SER A 342 14.31 19.73 -22.70
N ALA A 343 14.25 20.65 -21.73
CA ALA A 343 13.67 20.42 -20.41
C ALA A 343 12.24 19.89 -20.50
N LEU A 344 11.93 18.94 -19.63
CA LEU A 344 10.65 18.23 -19.65
C LEU A 344 9.58 19.04 -18.91
N THR A 345 8.81 19.84 -19.65
CA THR A 345 7.69 20.61 -19.10
C THR A 345 6.56 19.75 -18.53
N ASN A 346 6.60 18.44 -18.79
CA ASN A 346 5.64 17.47 -18.30
C ASN A 346 6.18 16.58 -17.17
N ASN A 347 7.41 16.80 -16.71
CA ASN A 347 7.97 16.05 -15.60
C ASN A 347 7.36 16.53 -14.27
N ILE A 348 6.94 15.59 -13.42
CA ILE A 348 6.34 15.90 -12.11
C ILE A 348 7.33 16.63 -11.19
N MET A 349 8.63 16.35 -11.26
CA MET A 349 9.68 16.99 -10.45
C MET A 349 10.17 18.34 -11.00
N SER A 350 9.52 18.88 -12.04
CA SER A 350 9.87 20.20 -12.61
C SER A 350 9.01 21.33 -12.04
N TYR A 351 9.51 22.57 -12.09
CA TYR A 351 8.73 23.79 -11.79
C TYR A 351 7.89 24.28 -12.97
N SER A 352 7.34 23.33 -13.72
CA SER A 352 6.31 23.59 -14.72
C SER A 352 4.95 23.78 -14.05
N ARG A 353 3.96 24.26 -14.82
CA ARG A 353 2.59 24.44 -14.33
C ARG A 353 1.97 23.10 -13.92
N SER A 354 1.16 23.06 -12.86
CA SER A 354 0.51 21.83 -12.36
C SER A 354 -0.23 21.02 -13.44
N ASN A 355 -0.93 21.72 -14.34
CA ASN A 355 -1.68 21.09 -15.44
C ASN A 355 -0.79 20.52 -16.56
N CYS A 356 0.49 20.88 -16.59
CA CYS A 356 1.46 20.41 -17.57
C CYS A 356 2.22 19.18 -17.09
N ARG A 357 2.43 19.05 -15.78
CA ARG A 357 3.09 17.90 -15.14
C ARG A 357 2.21 16.65 -15.29
N THR A 358 2.73 15.58 -15.85
CA THR A 358 1.94 14.36 -16.10
C THR A 358 2.65 13.05 -15.82
N GLN A 359 3.99 13.04 -15.71
CA GLN A 359 4.74 11.79 -15.59
C GLN A 359 6.10 11.94 -14.89
N PHE A 360 6.57 10.82 -14.36
CA PHE A 360 7.98 10.59 -14.01
C PHE A 360 8.72 9.93 -15.18
N THR A 361 10.04 10.07 -15.25
CA THR A 361 10.88 9.29 -16.18
C THR A 361 11.11 7.87 -15.67
N ASN A 362 11.65 6.98 -16.51
CA ASN A 362 11.87 5.59 -16.12
C ASN A 362 12.89 5.48 -15.00
N GLU A 363 13.96 6.27 -15.05
CA GLU A 363 14.98 6.25 -14.00
C GLU A 363 14.50 6.90 -12.69
N GLN A 364 13.64 7.92 -12.77
CA GLN A 364 12.95 8.44 -11.58
C GLN A 364 12.08 7.36 -10.91
N LEU A 365 11.32 6.58 -11.70
CA LEU A 365 10.52 5.46 -11.18
C LEU A 365 11.40 4.39 -10.51
N ILE A 366 12.54 4.03 -11.12
CA ILE A 366 13.50 3.08 -10.56
C ILE A 366 14.08 3.59 -9.23
N ARG A 367 14.49 4.86 -9.18
CA ARG A 367 15.06 5.48 -7.98
C ARG A 367 14.04 5.55 -6.84
N MET A 368 12.80 5.93 -7.11
CA MET A 368 11.73 5.91 -6.11
C MET A 368 11.43 4.51 -5.60
N ALA A 369 11.34 3.52 -6.50
CA ALA A 369 11.11 2.13 -6.15
C ALA A 369 12.22 1.55 -5.25
N PHE A 370 13.47 1.93 -5.53
CA PHE A 370 14.63 1.60 -4.70
C PHE A 370 14.53 2.28 -3.33
N SER A 371 14.35 3.60 -3.31
CA SER A 371 14.30 4.39 -2.08
C SER A 371 13.19 3.89 -1.13
N ALA A 372 12.01 3.58 -1.66
CA ALA A 372 10.91 3.05 -0.86
C ALA A 372 11.26 1.70 -0.19
N ARG A 373 12.07 0.85 -0.84
CA ARG A 373 12.42 -0.49 -0.34
C ARG A 373 13.67 -0.54 0.53
N ILE A 374 14.53 0.47 0.43
CA ILE A 374 15.82 0.48 1.12
C ILE A 374 15.87 1.54 2.21
N HIS A 375 15.33 2.73 1.95
CA HIS A 375 15.36 3.82 2.91
C HIS A 375 14.09 3.94 3.74
N ARG A 376 12.96 3.36 3.29
CA ARG A 376 11.65 3.42 3.97
C ARG A 376 11.16 2.04 4.41
N THR A 377 12.07 1.19 4.92
CA THR A 377 11.80 -0.22 5.28
C THR A 377 10.90 -0.41 6.50
N ASN A 378 10.78 0.61 7.35
CA ASN A 378 10.07 0.52 8.63
C ASN A 378 8.58 0.85 8.53
N LEU A 379 8.09 1.16 7.31
CA LEU A 379 6.70 1.54 7.12
C LEU A 379 5.81 0.30 7.09
N MET A 380 4.90 0.19 8.06
CA MET A 380 3.89 -0.86 8.16
C MET A 380 2.57 -0.24 8.66
N CYS A 381 1.42 -0.66 8.12
CA CYS A 381 0.15 -0.34 8.76
C CYS A 381 0.07 -1.06 10.11
N MET A 382 0.62 -0.44 11.16
CA MET A 382 0.34 -0.79 12.55
C MET A 382 -1.03 -0.18 12.88
N SER A 383 -2.11 -0.78 12.40
CA SER A 383 -3.44 -0.39 12.82
C SER A 383 -3.53 -0.59 14.34
N SER A 384 -3.59 0.52 15.08
CA SER A 384 -4.10 0.51 16.44
C SER A 384 -5.59 0.85 16.41
N PRO A 385 -6.47 -0.15 16.43
CA PRO A 385 -7.61 -0.14 17.33
C PRO A 385 -7.12 -0.82 18.62
N SER A 386 -7.09 -0.08 19.73
CA SER A 386 -6.81 -0.64 21.07
C SER A 386 -8.04 -1.37 21.65
N ASN A 387 -8.92 -1.90 20.79
CA ASN A 387 -10.28 -2.34 21.09
C ASN A 387 -10.75 -3.35 20.02
N SER A 388 -11.83 -4.09 20.28
CA SER A 388 -12.49 -4.89 19.22
C SER A 388 -13.13 -3.96 18.19
N ASP A 389 -13.22 -4.40 16.94
CA ASP A 389 -13.83 -3.64 15.84
C ASP A 389 -14.60 -4.63 14.96
N LEU A 390 -15.93 -4.59 15.02
CA LEU A 390 -16.79 -5.55 14.32
C LEU A 390 -17.23 -4.98 12.97
N ILE A 391 -16.97 -5.74 11.93
CA ILE A 391 -17.45 -5.43 10.57
C ILE A 391 -18.44 -6.48 10.12
N VAL A 392 -19.50 -6.05 9.43
CA VAL A 392 -20.28 -6.95 8.57
C VAL A 392 -19.49 -7.09 7.26
N GLU A 393 -18.79 -8.21 7.10
CA GLU A 393 -17.87 -8.45 5.97
C GLU A 393 -18.64 -8.81 4.69
N GLU A 394 -19.73 -9.59 4.81
CA GLU A 394 -20.45 -10.13 3.65
C GLU A 394 -21.93 -10.40 3.94
N ILE A 395 -22.77 -10.31 2.90
CA ILE A 395 -24.16 -10.80 2.85
C ILE A 395 -24.29 -11.71 1.62
N TRP A 396 -24.89 -12.88 1.77
CA TRP A 396 -25.31 -13.71 0.64
C TRP A 396 -26.63 -14.40 0.92
N LEU A 397 -27.28 -14.88 -0.15
CA LEU A 397 -28.59 -15.49 -0.10
C LEU A 397 -28.52 -16.92 -0.63
N ASP A 398 -29.11 -17.85 0.10
CA ASP A 398 -29.37 -19.20 -0.40
C ASP A 398 -30.86 -19.32 -0.74
N ASP A 399 -31.18 -19.72 -1.97
CA ASP A 399 -32.56 -19.93 -2.43
C ASP A 399 -33.04 -21.32 -2.01
N ASP A 400 -34.02 -21.35 -1.10
CA ASP A 400 -34.69 -22.58 -0.65
C ASP A 400 -35.87 -22.97 -1.55
N GLY A 401 -36.14 -22.19 -2.60
CA GLY A 401 -37.23 -22.33 -3.55
C GLY A 401 -38.55 -21.74 -3.05
N ASN A 402 -39.54 -21.61 -3.94
CA ASN A 402 -40.87 -21.04 -3.63
C ASN A 402 -40.85 -19.63 -3.00
N GLY A 403 -39.82 -18.82 -3.29
CA GLY A 403 -39.65 -17.50 -2.69
C GLY A 403 -39.19 -17.54 -1.23
N GLN A 404 -38.67 -18.67 -0.76
CA GLN A 404 -38.01 -18.81 0.55
C GLN A 404 -36.50 -18.62 0.35
N TYR A 405 -35.87 -17.79 1.18
CA TYR A 405 -34.43 -17.59 1.14
C TYR A 405 -33.84 -17.61 2.56
N ASP A 406 -32.70 -18.26 2.72
CA ASP A 406 -31.83 -18.10 3.88
C ASP A 406 -30.93 -16.88 3.64
N ILE A 407 -30.92 -15.95 4.60
CA ILE A 407 -30.12 -14.71 4.53
C ILE A 407 -28.92 -14.88 5.43
N ASN A 408 -27.77 -15.13 4.83
CA ASN A 408 -26.53 -15.36 5.53
C ASN A 408 -25.72 -14.07 5.67
N THR A 409 -25.01 -13.93 6.77
CA THR A 409 -24.09 -12.82 6.99
C THR A 409 -22.82 -13.30 7.68
N ARG A 410 -21.70 -12.71 7.26
CA ARG A 410 -20.40 -12.92 7.91
C ARG A 410 -20.01 -11.67 8.68
N ILE A 411 -19.64 -11.87 9.94
CA ILE A 411 -19.16 -10.83 10.84
C ILE A 411 -17.71 -11.15 11.19
N LYS A 412 -16.86 -10.13 11.24
CA LYS A 412 -15.46 -10.31 11.59
C LYS A 412 -15.04 -9.31 12.63
N ASN A 413 -14.25 -9.76 13.60
CA ASN A 413 -13.53 -8.86 14.47
C ASN A 413 -12.19 -8.50 13.81
N ILE A 414 -12.11 -7.31 13.23
CA ILE A 414 -10.88 -6.75 12.65
C ILE A 414 -10.06 -5.95 13.68
N GLY A 415 -10.54 -5.87 14.92
CA GLY A 415 -9.86 -5.24 16.04
C GLY A 415 -8.82 -6.14 16.71
N ASN A 416 -7.95 -5.55 17.52
CA ASN A 416 -6.84 -6.25 18.18
C ASN A 416 -7.20 -6.84 19.56
N GLU A 417 -8.40 -6.58 20.08
CA GLU A 417 -8.93 -7.23 21.29
C GLU A 417 -10.11 -8.14 20.95
N ALA A 418 -10.30 -9.20 21.74
CA ALA A 418 -11.50 -10.00 21.68
C ALA A 418 -12.71 -9.17 22.12
N THR A 419 -13.87 -9.42 21.50
CA THR A 419 -15.13 -8.91 22.03
C THR A 419 -15.39 -9.47 23.45
N PRO A 420 -16.18 -8.78 24.30
CA PRO A 420 -16.30 -9.14 25.70
C PRO A 420 -17.01 -10.49 25.84
N THR A 421 -16.36 -11.46 26.50
CA THR A 421 -16.90 -12.84 26.68
C THR A 421 -18.28 -12.94 27.35
N ASN A 422 -18.83 -11.84 27.86
CA ASN A 422 -20.13 -11.73 28.52
C ASN A 422 -21.17 -10.93 27.70
N GLU A 423 -20.87 -10.58 26.46
CA GLU A 423 -21.71 -9.80 25.56
C GLU A 423 -21.76 -10.49 24.19
N ASP A 424 -22.88 -11.15 23.88
CA ASP A 424 -23.11 -11.69 22.55
C ASP A 424 -23.33 -10.53 21.56
N ILE A 425 -22.85 -10.71 20.34
CA ILE A 425 -22.90 -9.73 19.25
C ILE A 425 -24.32 -9.74 18.68
N SER A 426 -25.10 -8.67 18.86
CA SER A 426 -26.49 -8.63 18.37
C SER A 426 -26.56 -8.18 16.91
N ILE A 427 -27.26 -8.96 16.09
CA ILE A 427 -27.38 -8.77 14.64
C ILE A 427 -28.84 -8.44 14.31
N LYS A 428 -29.06 -7.47 13.40
CA LYS A 428 -30.37 -7.08 12.90
C LYS A 428 -30.41 -7.14 11.39
N TYR A 429 -31.44 -7.78 10.85
CA TYR A 429 -31.65 -7.97 9.42
C TYR A 429 -32.75 -7.02 8.96
N TYR A 430 -32.45 -6.16 7.98
CA TYR A 430 -33.42 -5.26 7.36
C TYR A 430 -33.56 -5.56 5.87
N ILE A 431 -34.79 -5.51 5.37
CA ILE A 431 -35.11 -5.57 3.94
C ILE A 431 -35.92 -4.34 3.57
N ASN A 432 -35.49 -3.59 2.55
CA ASN A 432 -36.04 -2.29 2.16
C ASN A 432 -36.21 -1.35 3.36
N ASN A 433 -35.18 -1.32 4.22
CA ASN A 433 -35.13 -0.56 5.48
C ASN A 433 -36.21 -0.93 6.52
N GLN A 434 -36.87 -2.09 6.38
CA GLN A 434 -37.76 -2.66 7.39
C GLN A 434 -37.07 -3.80 8.14
N LEU A 435 -37.09 -3.77 9.48
CA LEU A 435 -36.52 -4.85 10.30
C LEU A 435 -37.34 -6.13 10.12
N VAL A 436 -36.69 -7.20 9.66
CA VAL A 436 -37.32 -8.49 9.35
C VAL A 436 -36.91 -9.62 10.29
N GLY A 437 -35.76 -9.51 10.95
CA GLY A 437 -35.26 -10.53 11.86
C GLY A 437 -34.10 -10.02 12.70
N ASN A 438 -33.70 -10.83 13.67
CA ASN A 438 -32.57 -10.59 14.54
C ASN A 438 -31.91 -11.91 14.90
N ASP A 439 -30.60 -11.86 15.15
CA ASP A 439 -29.81 -13.00 15.60
C ASP A 439 -28.70 -12.55 16.55
N THR A 440 -27.92 -13.50 17.06
CA THR A 440 -26.78 -13.25 17.95
C THR A 440 -25.62 -14.17 17.63
N GLU A 441 -24.42 -13.60 17.48
CA GLU A 441 -23.17 -14.36 17.36
C GLU A 441 -22.41 -14.34 18.70
N ASN A 442 -21.63 -15.38 18.97
CA ASN A 442 -20.80 -15.46 20.17
C ASN A 442 -19.64 -14.44 20.09
N PRO A 443 -19.02 -14.11 21.24
CA PRO A 443 -17.82 -13.28 21.24
C PRO A 443 -16.72 -13.81 20.32
N LEU A 444 -16.23 -12.95 19.43
CA LEU A 444 -15.15 -13.20 18.47
C LEU A 444 -13.79 -12.71 19.02
N ASP A 445 -12.77 -13.56 18.93
CA ASP A 445 -11.36 -13.21 19.12
C ASP A 445 -10.83 -12.35 17.95
N PRO A 446 -9.68 -11.68 18.09
CA PRO A 446 -9.07 -10.91 16.99
C PRO A 446 -8.90 -11.74 15.72
N ASN A 447 -9.29 -11.17 14.58
CA ASN A 447 -9.31 -11.80 13.25
C ASN A 447 -10.22 -13.03 13.10
N GLN A 448 -11.06 -13.33 14.07
CA GLN A 448 -12.05 -14.38 13.96
C GLN A 448 -13.29 -13.89 13.20
N ASP A 449 -13.82 -14.74 12.34
CA ASP A 449 -15.13 -14.58 11.72
C ASP A 449 -16.21 -15.43 12.42
N GLY A 450 -17.43 -14.91 12.41
CA GLY A 450 -18.67 -15.57 12.79
C GLY A 450 -19.66 -15.50 11.62
N THR A 451 -20.53 -16.48 11.52
CA THR A 451 -21.50 -16.58 10.42
C THR A 451 -22.85 -16.92 10.99
N GLU A 452 -23.84 -16.07 10.70
CA GLU A 452 -25.20 -16.25 11.18
C GLU A 452 -26.22 -16.16 10.04
N THR A 453 -27.32 -16.89 10.19
CA THR A 453 -28.31 -17.08 9.12
C THR A 453 -29.72 -16.78 9.60
N LEU A 454 -30.37 -15.78 9.00
CA LEU A 454 -31.81 -15.62 9.13
C LEU A 454 -32.51 -16.62 8.20
N ASN A 455 -32.94 -17.72 8.78
CA ASN A 455 -33.46 -18.86 8.03
C ASN A 455 -34.88 -18.61 7.47
N ASN A 456 -35.11 -19.04 6.22
CA ASN A 456 -36.39 -19.27 5.56
C ASN A 456 -37.26 -18.01 5.43
N TYR A 457 -36.65 -16.86 5.15
CA TYR A 457 -37.37 -15.61 4.93
C TYR A 457 -38.24 -15.70 3.67
N GLN A 458 -39.52 -15.34 3.79
CA GLN A 458 -40.53 -15.48 2.73
C GLN A 458 -40.72 -14.19 1.95
N PHE A 459 -40.34 -14.19 0.68
CA PHE A 459 -40.69 -13.11 -0.25
C PHE A 459 -42.02 -13.40 -0.94
N THR A 460 -42.82 -12.35 -1.14
CA THR A 460 -44.17 -12.46 -1.74
C THR A 460 -44.25 -11.97 -3.19
N SER A 461 -43.17 -11.39 -3.71
CA SER A 461 -43.07 -10.86 -5.06
C SER A 461 -41.62 -10.84 -5.54
N SER A 462 -41.38 -11.16 -6.81
CA SER A 462 -40.06 -10.99 -7.43
C SER A 462 -39.70 -9.50 -7.57
N GLY A 463 -38.41 -9.18 -7.57
CA GLY A 463 -37.89 -7.83 -7.76
C GLY A 463 -36.57 -7.59 -7.02
N THR A 464 -36.01 -6.38 -7.15
CA THR A 464 -34.85 -5.95 -6.36
C THR A 464 -35.26 -5.64 -4.93
N TYR A 465 -34.51 -6.17 -3.96
CA TYR A 465 -34.65 -5.82 -2.54
C TYR A 465 -33.31 -5.34 -1.98
N ASP A 466 -33.35 -4.30 -1.15
CA ASP A 466 -32.18 -3.78 -0.44
C ASP A 466 -32.06 -4.45 0.92
N PHE A 467 -30.99 -5.18 1.14
CA PHE A 467 -30.68 -5.84 2.40
C PHE A 467 -29.72 -4.97 3.17
N ARG A 468 -30.00 -4.71 4.44
CA ARG A 468 -29.07 -4.06 5.35
C ARG A 468 -28.93 -4.92 6.60
N ILE A 469 -27.72 -5.33 6.92
CA ILE A 469 -27.39 -5.96 8.20
C ILE A 469 -26.77 -4.88 9.10
N GLU A 470 -27.11 -4.92 10.38
CA GLU A 470 -26.60 -4.00 11.40
C GLU A 470 -26.22 -4.80 12.64
N ILE A 471 -25.03 -4.55 13.17
CA ILE A 471 -24.54 -5.08 14.43
C ILE A 471 -24.69 -4.00 15.50
N GLU A 472 -25.25 -4.33 16.66
CA GLU A 472 -25.23 -3.42 17.79
C GLU A 472 -23.81 -3.38 18.40
N PRO A 473 -23.28 -2.19 18.71
CA PRO A 473 -21.93 -2.06 19.26
C PRO A 473 -21.72 -2.85 20.55
N VAL A 474 -20.60 -3.56 20.67
CA VAL A 474 -20.17 -4.18 21.94
C VAL A 474 -19.43 -3.18 22.83
N SER A 475 -19.34 -3.43 24.13
CA SER A 475 -18.87 -2.42 25.10
C SER A 475 -17.41 -1.96 24.94
N ASN A 476 -16.54 -2.78 24.33
CA ASN A 476 -15.16 -2.41 23.98
C ASN A 476 -14.97 -2.14 22.48
N GLU A 477 -16.05 -1.82 21.75
CA GLU A 477 -15.98 -1.40 20.36
C GLU A 477 -16.13 0.13 20.25
N SER A 478 -15.11 0.78 19.70
CA SER A 478 -15.07 2.25 19.56
C SER A 478 -15.41 2.74 18.15
N ASN A 479 -15.19 1.92 17.13
CA ASN A 479 -15.58 2.19 15.76
C ASN A 479 -16.87 1.42 15.48
N THR A 480 -17.95 2.13 15.16
CA THR A 480 -19.27 1.51 14.91
C THR A 480 -19.79 1.82 13.51
N ASN A 481 -19.00 2.49 12.68
CA ASN A 481 -19.42 2.98 11.36
C ASN A 481 -19.47 1.86 10.31
N ASN A 482 -18.72 0.80 10.56
CA ASN A 482 -18.58 -0.43 9.79
C ASN A 482 -19.48 -1.57 10.30
N ASN A 483 -20.29 -1.31 11.33
CA ASN A 483 -21.23 -2.28 11.89
C ASN A 483 -22.47 -2.48 10.99
N SER A 484 -22.50 -1.86 9.82
CA SER A 484 -23.60 -2.05 8.88
C SER A 484 -23.12 -2.16 7.44
N LEU A 485 -23.65 -3.16 6.74
CA LEU A 485 -23.47 -3.36 5.31
C LEU A 485 -24.84 -3.33 4.63
N THR A 486 -24.95 -2.65 3.49
CA THR A 486 -26.16 -2.62 2.65
C THR A 486 -25.83 -3.15 1.26
N GLN A 487 -26.63 -4.11 0.77
CA GLN A 487 -26.47 -4.71 -0.54
C GLN A 487 -27.83 -5.04 -1.17
N SER A 488 -27.97 -4.82 -2.47
CA SER A 488 -29.21 -5.10 -3.20
C SER A 488 -29.11 -6.45 -3.92
N PHE A 489 -30.14 -7.28 -3.79
CA PHE A 489 -30.24 -8.55 -4.51
C PHE A 489 -31.52 -8.60 -5.35
N GLN A 490 -31.44 -9.28 -6.50
CA GLN A 490 -32.65 -9.70 -7.23
C GLN A 490 -33.23 -10.92 -6.54
N ILE A 491 -34.51 -10.86 -6.20
CA ILE A 491 -35.26 -11.99 -5.66
C ILE A 491 -36.26 -12.44 -6.71
N ASP A 492 -36.32 -13.74 -6.94
CA ASP A 492 -37.38 -14.34 -7.73
C ASP A 492 -38.33 -15.16 -6.86
N VAL A 493 -39.57 -14.70 -6.72
CA VAL A 493 -40.65 -15.43 -6.06
C VAL A 493 -41.36 -16.30 -7.08
N GLY A 494 -40.57 -16.94 -7.96
CA GLY A 494 -40.97 -17.57 -9.20
C GLY A 494 -42.15 -18.52 -9.04
N GLY A 495 -43.35 -18.02 -9.34
CA GLY A 495 -44.48 -18.81 -9.76
C GLY A 495 -44.33 -19.20 -11.23
N SER A 496 -43.34 -20.01 -11.57
CA SER A 496 -43.47 -20.99 -12.65
C SER A 496 -42.53 -22.16 -12.40
N ASN A 497 -43.11 -23.35 -12.39
CA ASN A 497 -42.47 -24.62 -12.63
C ASN A 497 -41.50 -24.56 -13.83
N SER A 498 -40.23 -24.24 -13.61
CA SER A 498 -39.19 -24.18 -14.65
C SER A 498 -37.82 -24.48 -14.05
N SER A 499 -36.93 -25.10 -14.85
CA SER A 499 -35.50 -25.14 -14.53
C SER A 499 -34.89 -23.74 -14.70
N ASP A 500 -33.76 -23.51 -14.05
CA ASP A 500 -32.96 -22.28 -14.21
C ASP A 500 -31.49 -22.71 -14.12
N LEU A 501 -30.77 -22.68 -15.25
CA LEU A 501 -29.40 -23.16 -15.32
C LEU A 501 -28.43 -21.99 -15.23
N ILE A 502 -27.46 -22.10 -14.34
CA ILE A 502 -26.37 -21.12 -14.21
C ILE A 502 -25.03 -21.78 -14.51
N VAL A 503 -24.16 -21.04 -15.20
CA VAL A 503 -22.72 -21.36 -15.22
C VAL A 503 -22.11 -20.76 -13.94
N GLU A 504 -21.80 -21.61 -12.97
CA GLU A 504 -21.42 -21.20 -11.60
C GLU A 504 -19.94 -20.80 -11.53
N GLU A 505 -19.05 -21.55 -12.22
CA GLU A 505 -17.60 -21.31 -12.19
C GLU A 505 -16.87 -21.79 -13.46
N ILE A 506 -15.68 -21.23 -13.68
CA ILE A 506 -14.69 -21.65 -14.67
C ILE A 506 -13.35 -21.82 -13.93
N TRP A 507 -12.62 -22.89 -14.19
CA TRP A 507 -11.23 -23.04 -13.74
C TRP A 507 -10.39 -23.80 -14.77
N LEU A 508 -9.08 -23.72 -14.62
CA LEU A 508 -8.11 -24.33 -15.53
C LEU A 508 -7.25 -25.33 -14.78
N ASP A 509 -7.08 -26.51 -15.35
CA ASP A 509 -6.06 -27.45 -14.93
C ASP A 509 -4.92 -27.43 -15.97
N ASP A 510 -3.69 -27.17 -15.50
CA ASP A 510 -2.50 -27.16 -16.36
C ASP A 510 -1.98 -28.59 -16.55
N ASP A 511 -2.07 -29.08 -17.78
CA ASP A 511 -1.53 -30.39 -18.20
C ASP A 511 -0.06 -30.30 -18.63
N GLY A 512 0.54 -29.10 -18.56
CA GLY A 512 1.90 -28.79 -18.99
C GLY A 512 2.00 -28.54 -20.49
N ASN A 513 3.15 -28.07 -20.97
CA ASN A 513 3.43 -27.81 -22.40
C ASN A 513 2.41 -26.88 -23.11
N GLY A 514 1.79 -25.95 -22.38
CA GLY A 514 0.75 -25.07 -22.91
C GLY A 514 -0.57 -25.77 -23.20
N GLN A 515 -0.78 -26.97 -22.66
CA GLN A 515 -2.03 -27.72 -22.69
C GLN A 515 -2.80 -27.45 -21.41
N TYR A 516 -4.07 -27.09 -21.51
CA TYR A 516 -4.94 -26.88 -20.34
C TYR A 516 -6.28 -27.56 -20.55
N ASP A 517 -6.80 -28.18 -19.49
CA ASP A 517 -8.20 -28.56 -19.41
C ASP A 517 -9.01 -27.34 -18.93
N VAL A 518 -10.01 -26.92 -19.71
CA VAL A 518 -10.91 -25.82 -19.36
C VAL A 518 -12.16 -26.40 -18.73
N ASN A 519 -12.26 -26.32 -17.42
CA ASN A 519 -13.35 -26.91 -16.65
C ASN A 519 -14.45 -25.88 -16.37
N THR A 520 -15.68 -26.36 -16.22
CA THR A 520 -16.81 -25.53 -15.83
C THR A 520 -17.81 -26.31 -14.98
N ARG A 521 -18.50 -25.61 -14.08
CA ARG A 521 -19.62 -26.17 -13.32
C ARG A 521 -20.92 -25.49 -13.70
N ILE A 522 -21.93 -26.31 -13.95
CA ILE A 522 -23.30 -25.87 -14.25
C ILE A 522 -24.21 -26.34 -13.15
N LYS A 523 -25.12 -25.50 -12.70
CA LYS A 523 -26.06 -25.84 -11.63
C LYS A 523 -27.48 -25.50 -12.03
N ASN A 524 -28.41 -26.38 -11.70
CA ASN A 524 -29.84 -26.06 -11.78
C ASN A 524 -30.30 -25.41 -10.48
N ILE A 525 -30.46 -24.09 -10.48
CA ILE A 525 -31.00 -23.31 -9.36
C ILE A 525 -32.53 -23.16 -9.44
N GLY A 526 -33.16 -23.73 -10.48
CA GLY A 526 -34.61 -23.74 -10.65
C GLY A 526 -35.33 -24.79 -9.81
N ASN A 527 -36.67 -24.72 -9.82
CA ASN A 527 -37.54 -25.56 -8.99
C ASN A 527 -38.06 -26.83 -9.68
N GLU A 528 -37.73 -27.05 -10.96
CA GLU A 528 -37.97 -28.28 -11.70
C GLU A 528 -36.67 -28.84 -12.32
N ALA A 529 -36.61 -30.16 -12.48
CA ALA A 529 -35.52 -30.81 -13.19
C ALA A 529 -35.51 -30.35 -14.66
N THR A 530 -34.32 -30.31 -15.27
CA THR A 530 -34.26 -30.13 -16.72
C THR A 530 -34.91 -31.33 -17.42
N PRO A 531 -35.44 -31.17 -18.65
CA PRO A 531 -36.23 -32.20 -19.29
C PRO A 531 -35.34 -33.41 -19.57
N THR A 532 -35.73 -34.60 -19.08
CA THR A 532 -34.94 -35.85 -19.22
C THR A 532 -34.59 -36.26 -20.66
N ASN A 533 -35.11 -35.56 -21.66
CA ASN A 533 -34.90 -35.79 -23.10
C ASN A 533 -34.10 -34.67 -23.78
N GLU A 534 -33.52 -33.75 -23.01
CA GLU A 534 -32.73 -32.61 -23.47
C GLU A 534 -31.44 -32.52 -22.66
N ASP A 535 -30.32 -32.85 -23.30
CA ASP A 535 -28.98 -32.63 -22.71
C ASP A 535 -28.66 -31.13 -22.75
N ILE A 536 -27.96 -30.65 -21.73
CA ILE A 536 -27.56 -29.24 -21.60
C ILE A 536 -26.35 -29.02 -22.50
N SER A 537 -26.49 -28.21 -23.55
CA SER A 537 -25.39 -27.96 -24.50
C SER A 537 -24.48 -26.84 -23.99
N ILE A 538 -23.19 -27.11 -23.92
CA ILE A 538 -22.15 -26.21 -23.40
C ILE A 538 -21.24 -25.76 -24.55
N LYS A 539 -20.87 -24.48 -24.58
CA LYS A 539 -19.98 -23.88 -25.58
C LYS A 539 -18.83 -23.16 -24.89
N TYR A 540 -17.62 -23.43 -25.35
CA TYR A 540 -16.38 -22.86 -24.82
C TYR A 540 -15.85 -21.82 -25.80
N TYR A 541 -15.67 -20.59 -25.35
CA TYR A 541 -15.09 -19.50 -26.12
C TYR A 541 -13.80 -19.02 -25.45
N ILE A 542 -12.76 -18.77 -26.26
CA ILE A 542 -11.52 -18.13 -25.82
C ILE A 542 -11.27 -16.91 -26.69
N ASN A 543 -11.06 -15.74 -26.08
CA ASN A 543 -11.01 -14.43 -26.74
C ASN A 543 -12.19 -14.21 -27.70
N ASN A 544 -13.40 -14.60 -27.24
CA ASN A 544 -14.66 -14.52 -27.98
C ASN A 544 -14.71 -15.40 -29.27
N GLN A 545 -13.77 -16.33 -29.46
CA GLN A 545 -13.79 -17.33 -30.52
C GLN A 545 -14.27 -18.68 -29.97
N LEU A 546 -15.24 -19.32 -30.61
CA LEU A 546 -15.69 -20.65 -30.23
C LEU A 546 -14.57 -21.68 -30.48
N VAL A 547 -14.17 -22.38 -29.42
CA VAL A 547 -13.04 -23.34 -29.44
C VAL A 547 -13.47 -24.78 -29.20
N GLY A 548 -14.60 -25.00 -28.53
CA GLY A 548 -15.10 -26.33 -28.20
C GLY A 548 -16.57 -26.32 -27.80
N ASN A 549 -17.17 -27.50 -27.76
CA ASN A 549 -18.53 -27.70 -27.24
C ASN A 549 -18.55 -29.01 -26.45
N ASP A 550 -19.43 -29.08 -25.46
CA ASP A 550 -19.69 -30.29 -24.68
C ASP A 550 -21.19 -30.40 -24.32
N THR A 551 -21.58 -31.44 -23.60
CA THR A 551 -22.95 -31.67 -23.14
C THR A 551 -22.98 -32.27 -21.74
N GLU A 552 -23.80 -31.72 -20.86
CA GLU A 552 -24.11 -32.29 -19.54
C GLU A 552 -25.49 -32.95 -19.54
N ASN A 553 -25.67 -33.99 -18.74
CA ASN A 553 -26.95 -34.67 -18.60
C ASN A 553 -27.98 -33.78 -17.89
N PRO A 554 -29.27 -34.12 -17.97
CA PRO A 554 -30.30 -33.42 -17.22
C PRO A 554 -30.00 -33.35 -15.71
N LEU A 555 -30.18 -32.16 -15.12
CA LEU A 555 -29.93 -31.85 -13.72
C LEU A 555 -31.25 -31.69 -12.96
N ASP A 556 -31.39 -32.42 -11.85
CA ASP A 556 -32.45 -32.20 -10.87
C ASP A 556 -32.27 -30.84 -10.16
N PRO A 557 -33.30 -30.29 -9.49
CA PRO A 557 -33.17 -29.06 -8.70
C PRO A 557 -32.01 -29.16 -7.70
N ASN A 558 -31.20 -28.10 -7.64
CA ASN A 558 -29.98 -27.97 -6.83
C ASN A 558 -28.86 -28.97 -7.17
N GLN A 559 -28.97 -29.71 -8.27
CA GLN A 559 -27.89 -30.55 -8.75
C GLN A 559 -26.92 -29.72 -9.59
N ASP A 560 -25.63 -29.98 -9.42
CA ASP A 560 -24.56 -29.51 -10.27
C ASP A 560 -24.01 -30.62 -11.19
N GLY A 561 -23.48 -30.18 -12.32
CA GLY A 561 -22.74 -30.98 -13.30
C GLY A 561 -21.39 -30.30 -13.58
N THR A 562 -20.39 -31.10 -13.93
CA THR A 562 -19.04 -30.60 -14.21
C THR A 562 -18.56 -31.21 -15.51
N GLU A 563 -18.17 -30.35 -16.43
CA GLU A 563 -17.67 -30.74 -17.75
C GLU A 563 -16.39 -29.98 -18.08
N ALA A 564 -15.60 -30.54 -19.01
CA ALA A 564 -14.29 -30.01 -19.33
C ALA A 564 -13.97 -30.09 -20.83
N LEU A 565 -13.51 -28.98 -21.40
CA LEU A 565 -12.82 -29.00 -22.69
C LEU A 565 -11.38 -29.44 -22.47
N ASN A 566 -11.13 -30.72 -22.72
CA ASN A 566 -9.84 -31.32 -22.41
C ASN A 566 -8.74 -30.94 -23.43
N ASN A 567 -7.53 -30.69 -22.92
CA ASN A 567 -6.26 -30.59 -23.63
C ASN A 567 -6.22 -29.44 -24.66
N TYR A 568 -6.82 -28.30 -24.35
CA TYR A 568 -6.78 -27.13 -25.22
C TYR A 568 -5.35 -26.56 -25.31
N GLN A 569 -4.87 -26.35 -26.54
CA GLN A 569 -3.49 -25.93 -26.82
C GLN A 569 -3.38 -24.41 -26.98
N PHE A 570 -2.62 -23.78 -26.10
CA PHE A 570 -2.22 -22.38 -26.26
C PHE A 570 -0.87 -22.29 -26.98
N THR A 571 -0.73 -21.30 -27.87
CA THR A 571 0.47 -21.11 -28.70
C THR A 571 1.39 -19.99 -28.20
N SER A 572 0.98 -19.25 -27.18
CA SER A 572 1.71 -18.12 -26.60
C SER A 572 1.25 -17.86 -25.16
N SER A 573 2.17 -17.49 -24.27
CA SER A 573 1.81 -17.01 -22.94
C SER A 573 1.11 -15.65 -23.02
N GLY A 574 0.24 -15.35 -22.07
CA GLY A 574 -0.49 -14.09 -21.98
C GLY A 574 -1.85 -14.23 -21.31
N THR A 575 -2.60 -13.13 -21.25
CA THR A 575 -3.96 -13.12 -20.70
C THR A 575 -4.98 -13.52 -21.77
N TYR A 576 -5.87 -14.45 -21.43
CA TYR A 576 -6.94 -14.93 -22.30
C TYR A 576 -8.30 -14.79 -21.61
N ASP A 577 -9.32 -14.36 -22.36
CA ASP A 577 -10.70 -14.25 -21.90
C ASP A 577 -11.47 -15.53 -22.22
N PHE A 578 -11.97 -16.20 -21.20
CA PHE A 578 -12.77 -17.41 -21.33
C PHE A 578 -14.23 -17.06 -21.13
N ARG A 579 -15.09 -17.50 -22.05
CA ARG A 579 -16.53 -17.40 -21.88
C ARG A 579 -17.14 -18.77 -22.10
N ILE A 580 -17.91 -19.24 -21.12
CA ILE A 580 -18.75 -20.42 -21.25
C ILE A 580 -20.18 -19.95 -21.48
N GLU A 581 -20.87 -20.61 -22.41
CA GLU A 581 -22.30 -20.40 -22.66
C GLU A 581 -23.01 -21.75 -22.65
N ILE A 582 -24.19 -21.82 -22.04
CA ILE A 582 -25.10 -22.95 -22.17
C ILE A 582 -26.31 -22.55 -23.02
N GLU A 583 -26.75 -23.43 -23.90
CA GLU A 583 -27.98 -23.22 -24.66
C GLU A 583 -29.19 -23.53 -23.77
N PRO A 584 -30.24 -22.69 -23.80
CA PRO A 584 -31.36 -22.86 -22.89
C PRO A 584 -32.17 -24.13 -23.19
N VAL A 585 -32.61 -24.83 -22.14
CA VAL A 585 -33.49 -26.00 -22.26
C VAL A 585 -34.98 -25.59 -22.32
N SER A 586 -35.85 -26.48 -22.78
CA SER A 586 -37.24 -26.11 -23.12
C SER A 586 -38.13 -25.68 -21.95
N ASN A 587 -37.78 -26.04 -20.72
CA ASN A 587 -38.44 -25.57 -19.50
C ASN A 587 -37.60 -24.56 -18.71
N GLU A 588 -36.62 -23.92 -19.33
CA GLU A 588 -35.82 -22.85 -18.72
C GLU A 588 -36.41 -21.49 -19.06
N SER A 589 -36.66 -20.67 -18.04
CA SER A 589 -37.35 -19.38 -18.19
C SER A 589 -36.42 -18.17 -18.05
N ASN A 590 -35.39 -18.29 -17.23
CA ASN A 590 -34.30 -17.33 -17.10
C ASN A 590 -33.10 -17.84 -17.88
N THR A 591 -32.62 -17.07 -18.86
CA THR A 591 -31.46 -17.45 -19.68
C THR A 591 -30.32 -16.44 -19.56
N ASN A 592 -30.42 -15.48 -18.64
CA ASN A 592 -29.47 -14.37 -18.52
C ASN A 592 -28.18 -14.80 -17.80
N ASN A 593 -28.27 -15.86 -17.02
CA ASN A 593 -27.23 -16.52 -16.21
C ASN A 593 -26.61 -17.73 -16.92
N ASN A 594 -26.99 -17.98 -18.17
CA ASN A 594 -26.48 -19.07 -19.00
C ASN A 594 -25.08 -18.79 -19.57
N SER A 595 -24.42 -17.71 -19.14
CA SER A 595 -23.07 -17.40 -19.56
C SER A 595 -22.25 -16.77 -18.44
N LEU A 596 -21.00 -17.21 -18.33
CA LEU A 596 -19.99 -16.65 -17.45
C LEU A 596 -18.74 -16.31 -18.28
N THR A 597 -18.11 -15.18 -18.00
CA THR A 597 -16.85 -14.75 -18.63
C THR A 597 -15.81 -14.45 -17.55
N GLN A 598 -14.61 -15.00 -17.70
CA GLN A 598 -13.50 -14.85 -16.77
C GLN A 598 -12.15 -14.84 -17.52
N SER A 599 -11.20 -14.02 -17.08
CA SER A 599 -9.87 -13.94 -17.69
C SER A 599 -8.83 -14.70 -16.86
N PHE A 600 -7.95 -15.45 -17.53
CA PHE A 600 -6.86 -16.17 -16.89
C PHE A 600 -5.52 -15.81 -17.54
N GLN A 601 -4.45 -15.82 -16.74
CA GLN A 601 -3.09 -15.82 -17.28
C GLN A 601 -2.74 -17.25 -17.70
N ILE A 602 -2.27 -17.40 -18.94
CA ILE A 602 -1.78 -18.67 -19.47
C ILE A 602 -0.28 -18.56 -19.64
N ASP A 603 0.43 -19.55 -19.12
CA ASP A 603 1.83 -19.74 -19.42
C ASP A 603 2.00 -20.92 -20.39
N VAL A 604 2.48 -20.63 -21.59
CA VAL A 604 2.91 -21.62 -22.58
C VAL A 604 4.41 -21.76 -22.42
N GLY A 605 4.78 -22.48 -21.35
CA GLY A 605 6.17 -22.72 -20.96
C GLY A 605 7.06 -23.10 -22.15
N GLY A 606 8.19 -22.41 -22.26
CA GLY A 606 9.21 -22.68 -23.26
C GLY A 606 9.96 -23.98 -22.96
N SER A 607 9.53 -25.06 -23.62
CA SER A 607 10.25 -26.31 -23.93
C SER A 607 10.38 -27.41 -22.85
N ASN A 608 10.19 -28.66 -23.29
CA ASN A 608 10.62 -29.89 -22.60
C ASN A 608 12.13 -29.84 -22.36
N SER A 609 12.56 -29.27 -21.24
CA SER A 609 13.94 -28.87 -21.01
C SER A 609 14.20 -28.81 -19.51
N SER A 610 15.38 -29.22 -19.05
CA SER A 610 15.77 -28.98 -17.66
C SER A 610 15.92 -27.48 -17.42
N ASP A 611 15.69 -27.03 -16.19
CA ASP A 611 15.86 -25.63 -15.81
C ASP A 611 16.57 -25.62 -14.45
N LEU A 612 17.86 -25.30 -14.45
CA LEU A 612 18.71 -25.39 -13.27
C LEU A 612 18.81 -24.03 -12.60
N ILE A 613 18.48 -24.00 -11.31
CA ILE A 613 18.63 -22.80 -10.48
C ILE A 613 19.67 -23.02 -9.39
N VAL A 614 20.49 -21.98 -9.14
CA VAL A 614 21.28 -21.90 -7.92
C VAL A 614 20.38 -21.33 -6.82
N GLU A 615 19.92 -22.17 -5.89
CA GLU A 615 18.88 -21.82 -4.91
C GLU A 615 19.45 -21.08 -3.68
N GLU A 616 20.64 -21.47 -3.22
CA GLU A 616 21.22 -20.98 -1.96
C GLU A 616 22.75 -21.04 -1.96
N ILE A 617 23.38 -20.10 -1.24
CA ILE A 617 24.81 -20.11 -0.86
C ILE A 617 24.90 -20.05 0.67
N TRP A 618 25.78 -20.84 1.29
CA TRP A 618 26.12 -20.67 2.72
C TRP A 618 27.58 -21.04 2.99
N LEU A 619 28.08 -20.62 4.15
CA LEU A 619 29.47 -20.81 4.55
C LEU A 619 29.58 -21.61 5.84
N ASP A 620 30.49 -22.57 5.86
CA ASP A 620 30.90 -23.25 7.09
C ASP A 620 32.33 -22.80 7.47
N ASP A 621 32.52 -22.30 8.70
CA ASP A 621 33.83 -21.85 9.21
C ASP A 621 34.63 -23.05 9.76
N ASP A 622 35.72 -23.40 9.07
CA ASP A 622 36.67 -24.43 9.48
C ASP A 622 37.77 -23.88 10.43
N GLY A 623 37.72 -22.59 10.74
CA GLY A 623 38.64 -21.86 11.59
C GLY A 623 39.90 -21.39 10.85
N ASN A 624 40.70 -20.53 11.50
CA ASN A 624 41.94 -19.96 10.93
C ASN A 624 41.79 -19.27 9.55
N GLY A 625 40.59 -18.78 9.22
CA GLY A 625 40.30 -18.17 7.92
C GLY A 625 40.09 -19.18 6.78
N GLN A 626 39.83 -20.44 7.12
CA GLN A 626 39.40 -21.49 6.19
C GLN A 626 37.87 -21.58 6.23
N TYR A 627 37.21 -21.58 5.07
CA TYR A 627 35.76 -21.78 4.98
C TYR A 627 35.42 -22.76 3.86
N ASP A 628 34.37 -23.56 4.07
CA ASP A 628 33.70 -24.29 3.01
C ASP A 628 32.60 -23.38 2.42
N VAL A 629 32.63 -23.18 1.10
CA VAL A 629 31.60 -22.41 0.38
C VAL A 629 30.63 -23.39 -0.24
N ASN A 630 29.45 -23.53 0.37
CA ASN A 630 28.44 -24.49 -0.04
C ASN A 630 27.39 -23.86 -0.96
N THR A 631 26.80 -24.68 -1.83
CA THR A 631 25.71 -24.27 -2.71
C THR A 631 24.67 -25.37 -2.87
N ARG A 632 23.41 -24.96 -3.04
CA ARG A 632 22.36 -25.85 -3.51
C ARG A 632 21.94 -25.52 -4.93
N ILE A 633 21.82 -26.55 -5.76
CA ILE A 633 21.32 -26.45 -7.14
C ILE A 633 20.06 -27.29 -7.24
N LYS A 634 19.07 -26.80 -7.97
CA LYS A 634 17.80 -27.51 -8.16
C LYS A 634 17.41 -27.53 -9.61
N ASN A 635 16.89 -28.66 -10.08
CA ASN A 635 16.20 -28.72 -11.37
C ASN A 635 14.71 -28.39 -11.16
N ILE A 636 14.30 -27.18 -11.53
CA ILE A 636 12.90 -26.74 -11.51
C ILE A 636 12.19 -26.99 -12.85
N GLY A 637 12.93 -27.50 -13.84
CA GLY A 637 12.41 -27.87 -15.15
C GLY A 637 11.62 -29.18 -15.15
N ASN A 638 10.92 -29.45 -16.23
CA ASN A 638 10.03 -30.60 -16.37
C ASN A 638 10.69 -31.86 -16.96
N GLU A 639 11.98 -31.79 -17.32
CA GLU A 639 12.79 -32.92 -17.79
C GLU A 639 14.06 -33.06 -16.95
N ALA A 640 14.59 -34.29 -16.85
CA ALA A 640 15.88 -34.53 -16.21
C ALA A 640 17.01 -33.89 -17.01
N THR A 641 18.05 -33.45 -16.31
CA THR A 641 19.32 -33.10 -16.98
C THR A 641 19.88 -34.33 -17.72
N PRO A 642 20.63 -34.15 -18.83
CA PRO A 642 21.05 -35.26 -19.66
C PRO A 642 21.99 -36.16 -18.87
N ALA A 643 21.70 -37.46 -18.80
CA ALA A 643 22.44 -38.43 -17.98
C ALA A 643 23.96 -38.58 -18.33
N ASN A 644 24.45 -37.87 -19.36
CA ASN A 644 25.83 -37.84 -19.81
C ASN A 644 26.48 -36.45 -19.71
N GLU A 645 25.85 -35.50 -19.01
CA GLU A 645 26.32 -34.13 -18.80
C GLU A 645 26.23 -33.78 -17.31
N ASP A 646 27.38 -33.75 -16.65
CA ASP A 646 27.47 -33.26 -15.27
C ASP A 646 27.31 -31.74 -15.26
N ILE A 647 26.64 -31.22 -14.23
CA ILE A 647 26.37 -29.80 -14.05
C ILE A 647 27.65 -29.13 -13.56
N SER A 648 28.24 -28.26 -14.38
CA SER A 648 29.50 -27.59 -14.04
C SER A 648 29.25 -26.34 -13.20
N ILE A 649 29.83 -26.30 -12.00
CA ILE A 649 29.67 -25.22 -11.00
C ILE A 649 30.95 -24.39 -10.93
N LYS A 650 30.81 -23.06 -10.86
CA LYS A 650 31.91 -22.10 -10.74
C LYS A 650 31.67 -21.19 -9.54
N TYR A 651 32.69 -21.07 -8.69
CA TYR A 651 32.67 -20.26 -7.48
C TYR A 651 33.50 -19.00 -7.72
N TYR A 652 32.90 -17.84 -7.52
CA TYR A 652 33.54 -16.54 -7.61
C TYR A 652 33.50 -15.84 -6.24
N ILE A 653 34.61 -15.21 -5.86
CA ILE A 653 34.71 -14.36 -4.67
C ILE A 653 35.26 -13.00 -5.12
N ASN A 654 34.57 -11.92 -4.77
CA ASN A 654 34.80 -10.55 -5.26
C ASN A 654 34.94 -10.51 -6.79
N ASN A 655 34.04 -11.22 -7.48
CA ASN A 655 34.01 -11.37 -8.94
C ASN A 655 35.27 -12.02 -9.56
N GLN A 656 36.12 -12.69 -8.75
CA GLN A 656 37.24 -13.50 -9.21
C GLN A 656 36.90 -14.98 -9.11
N LEU A 657 37.12 -15.75 -10.19
CA LEU A 657 36.92 -17.20 -10.18
C LEU A 657 37.95 -17.86 -9.24
N VAL A 658 37.47 -18.54 -8.21
CA VAL A 658 38.32 -19.14 -7.15
C VAL A 658 38.30 -20.65 -7.13
N GLY A 659 37.26 -21.29 -7.69
CA GLY A 659 37.12 -22.74 -7.71
C GLY A 659 36.02 -23.18 -8.66
N ASN A 660 36.02 -24.48 -8.98
CA ASN A 660 34.98 -25.11 -9.77
C ASN A 660 34.65 -26.47 -9.16
N ASP A 661 33.43 -26.92 -9.33
CA ASP A 661 32.97 -28.26 -8.96
C ASP A 661 31.99 -28.82 -10.00
N THR A 662 31.50 -30.03 -9.80
CA THR A 662 30.52 -30.69 -10.67
C THR A 662 29.49 -31.46 -9.87
N GLU A 663 28.21 -31.26 -10.17
CA GLU A 663 27.11 -32.07 -9.63
C GLU A 663 26.62 -33.07 -10.70
N ASN A 664 26.11 -34.22 -10.25
CA ASN A 664 25.56 -35.23 -11.15
C ASN A 664 24.24 -34.74 -11.78
N PRO A 665 23.78 -35.37 -12.88
CA PRO A 665 22.48 -35.08 -13.44
C PRO A 665 21.35 -35.18 -12.39
N LEU A 666 20.55 -34.10 -12.29
CA LEU A 666 19.36 -33.97 -11.45
C LEU A 666 18.08 -34.28 -12.23
N ASP A 667 17.21 -35.12 -11.65
CA ASP A 667 15.83 -35.33 -12.09
C ASP A 667 14.96 -34.09 -11.76
N PRO A 668 13.75 -33.93 -12.35
CA PRO A 668 12.84 -32.84 -12.02
C PRO A 668 12.55 -32.75 -10.52
N ASN A 669 12.61 -31.54 -9.98
CA ASN A 669 12.46 -31.20 -8.56
C ASN A 669 13.50 -31.83 -7.63
N GLN A 670 14.61 -32.35 -8.16
CA GLN A 670 15.71 -32.86 -7.36
C GLN A 670 16.71 -31.74 -7.03
N ASP A 671 17.19 -31.77 -5.79
CA ASP A 671 18.26 -30.90 -5.30
C ASP A 671 19.62 -31.63 -5.35
N GLY A 672 20.66 -30.90 -5.75
CA GLY A 672 22.07 -31.23 -5.61
C GLY A 672 22.75 -30.27 -4.65
N THR A 673 23.84 -30.70 -4.02
CA THR A 673 24.57 -29.88 -3.04
C THR A 673 26.05 -30.14 -3.15
N GLU A 674 26.80 -29.08 -3.41
CA GLU A 674 28.25 -29.15 -3.59
C GLU A 674 28.94 -28.03 -2.80
N ALA A 675 30.25 -28.20 -2.58
CA ALA A 675 31.02 -27.27 -1.76
C ALA A 675 32.45 -27.05 -2.27
N LEU A 676 32.86 -25.79 -2.39
CA LEU A 676 34.26 -25.44 -2.50
C LEU A 676 34.91 -25.53 -1.12
N ASN A 677 35.51 -26.68 -0.85
CA ASN A 677 36.07 -26.97 0.45
C ASN A 677 37.36 -26.19 0.76
N ASN A 678 37.46 -25.69 1.99
CA ASN A 678 38.66 -25.18 2.64
C ASN A 678 39.28 -23.95 1.95
N TYR A 679 38.46 -23.07 1.40
CA TYR A 679 38.91 -21.83 0.78
C TYR A 679 39.59 -20.92 1.82
N GLN A 680 40.82 -20.47 1.52
CA GLN A 680 41.63 -19.66 2.41
C GLN A 680 41.46 -18.18 2.13
N PHE A 681 40.87 -17.46 3.08
CA PHE A 681 40.90 -16.01 3.04
C PHE A 681 42.24 -15.48 3.58
N THR A 682 42.57 -14.22 3.28
CA THR A 682 43.82 -13.59 3.77
C THR A 682 43.63 -12.28 4.54
N SER A 683 42.42 -11.70 4.53
CA SER A 683 41.97 -10.65 5.46
C SER A 683 40.53 -10.89 5.94
N SER A 684 40.17 -10.41 7.13
CA SER A 684 38.75 -10.29 7.51
C SER A 684 38.07 -9.17 6.72
N GLY A 685 36.76 -9.27 6.51
CA GLY A 685 35.94 -8.24 5.86
C GLY A 685 34.77 -8.85 5.08
N THR A 686 33.98 -7.99 4.43
CA THR A 686 32.90 -8.43 3.54
C THR A 686 33.48 -8.97 2.24
N TYR A 687 32.99 -10.13 1.81
CA TYR A 687 33.31 -10.73 0.52
C TYR A 687 32.02 -11.02 -0.25
N ASP A 688 32.01 -10.72 -1.54
CA ASP A 688 30.90 -11.00 -2.45
C ASP A 688 31.10 -12.35 -3.10
N PHE A 689 30.17 -13.27 -2.88
CA PHE A 689 30.19 -14.59 -3.47
C PHE A 689 29.24 -14.60 -4.65
N ARG A 690 29.66 -15.21 -5.75
CA ARG A 690 28.79 -15.53 -6.87
C ARG A 690 29.03 -16.96 -7.28
N ILE A 691 27.96 -17.73 -7.39
CA ILE A 691 28.01 -19.09 -7.94
C ILE A 691 27.32 -19.06 -9.29
N GLU A 692 27.95 -19.69 -10.28
CA GLU A 692 27.42 -19.85 -11.63
C GLU A 692 27.44 -21.32 -12.00
N ILE A 693 26.39 -21.80 -12.65
CA ILE A 693 26.38 -23.09 -13.31
C ILE A 693 26.37 -22.90 -14.83
N GLU A 694 27.16 -23.71 -15.54
CA GLU A 694 27.12 -23.72 -17.01
C GLU A 694 25.87 -24.45 -17.49
N PRO A 695 25.19 -23.92 -18.51
CA PRO A 695 23.95 -24.51 -18.97
C PRO A 695 24.17 -25.90 -19.60
N VAL A 696 23.26 -26.84 -19.31
CA VAL A 696 23.27 -28.17 -19.92
C VAL A 696 22.58 -28.16 -21.29
N SER A 697 22.79 -29.19 -22.11
CA SER A 697 22.37 -29.15 -23.53
C SER A 697 20.86 -29.12 -23.78
N ASN A 698 20.05 -29.55 -22.80
CA ASN A 698 18.60 -29.43 -22.80
C ASN A 698 18.10 -28.36 -21.82
N GLU A 699 18.91 -27.35 -21.51
CA GLU A 699 18.49 -26.19 -20.72
C GLU A 699 18.40 -24.95 -21.61
N SER A 700 17.21 -24.37 -21.67
CA SER A 700 16.90 -23.23 -22.55
C SER A 700 16.79 -21.90 -21.79
N ILE A 701 16.52 -21.98 -20.49
CA ILE A 701 16.42 -20.87 -19.53
C ILE A 701 17.71 -20.91 -18.71
N THR A 702 18.48 -19.83 -18.72
CA THR A 702 19.82 -19.80 -18.08
C THR A 702 20.05 -18.57 -17.20
N ASN A 703 19.04 -17.73 -17.02
CA ASN A 703 19.10 -16.47 -16.27
C ASN A 703 19.08 -16.67 -14.76
N ASN A 704 18.69 -17.85 -14.30
CA ASN A 704 18.65 -18.34 -12.92
C ASN A 704 19.84 -19.24 -12.56
N ASN A 705 20.77 -19.45 -13.51
CA ASN A 705 21.98 -20.25 -13.33
C ASN A 705 23.07 -19.53 -12.53
N SER A 706 22.74 -18.39 -11.90
CA SER A 706 23.67 -17.70 -11.04
C SER A 706 22.98 -17.03 -9.85
N LEU A 707 23.61 -17.15 -8.68
CA LEU A 707 23.22 -16.48 -7.45
C LEU A 707 24.42 -15.71 -6.90
N SER A 708 24.20 -14.49 -6.39
CA SER A 708 25.22 -13.69 -5.71
C SER A 708 24.78 -13.31 -4.30
N GLN A 709 25.69 -13.41 -3.33
CA GLN A 709 25.43 -13.11 -1.93
C GLN A 709 26.71 -12.67 -1.22
N SER A 710 26.63 -11.66 -0.35
CA SER A 710 27.79 -11.16 0.40
C SER A 710 27.82 -11.76 1.81
N PHE A 711 29.01 -12.17 2.26
CA PHE A 711 29.22 -12.69 3.62
C PHE A 711 30.36 -11.94 4.30
N GLN A 712 30.26 -11.78 5.62
CA GLN A 712 31.39 -11.35 6.46
C GLN A 712 32.32 -12.54 6.73
N ILE A 713 33.60 -12.36 6.45
CA ILE A 713 34.64 -13.35 6.72
C ILE A 713 35.55 -12.87 7.83
N TYR A 714 35.88 -13.76 8.76
CA TYR A 714 36.77 -13.48 9.87
C TYR A 714 38.02 -14.35 9.79
N ILE A 715 39.19 -13.71 9.73
CA ILE A 715 40.46 -14.42 9.70
C ILE A 715 41.20 -14.27 11.01
N GLY A 716 41.49 -15.43 11.56
CA GLY A 716 42.20 -15.58 12.80
C GLY A 716 41.23 -16.05 13.86
N GLY A 717 41.56 -17.20 14.44
CA GLY A 717 41.29 -17.41 15.86
C GLY A 717 41.95 -16.26 16.59
N SER A 718 41.22 -15.17 16.76
CA SER A 718 41.74 -13.95 17.34
C SER A 718 41.43 -13.98 18.82
N ASN A 719 42.38 -13.49 19.60
CA ASN A 719 42.19 -13.26 21.02
C ASN A 719 40.80 -12.67 21.27
N PRO A 720 40.10 -13.16 22.30
CA PRO A 720 38.71 -12.78 22.54
C PRO A 720 38.58 -11.25 22.60
N ILE A 721 37.58 -10.72 21.89
CA ILE A 721 37.35 -9.27 21.79
C ILE A 721 36.96 -8.78 23.17
N SER A 722 37.74 -7.89 23.79
CA SER A 722 37.40 -7.46 25.15
C SER A 722 36.14 -6.58 25.14
N ILE A 723 35.16 -6.94 25.96
CA ILE A 723 33.95 -6.16 26.22
C ILE A 723 33.83 -5.86 27.71
N THR A 724 33.39 -4.65 28.06
CA THR A 724 33.16 -4.24 29.45
C THR A 724 31.67 -4.10 29.69
N PRO A 725 31.02 -5.08 30.34
CA PRO A 725 29.60 -5.03 30.68
C PRO A 725 29.19 -3.78 31.47
N ALA A 726 27.96 -3.33 31.25
CA ALA A 726 27.39 -2.17 31.93
C ALA A 726 26.76 -2.50 33.29
N ASP A 727 26.57 -1.47 34.11
CA ASP A 727 25.91 -1.54 35.42
C ASP A 727 24.38 -1.67 35.31
N ASN A 728 23.80 -1.07 34.27
CA ASN A 728 22.37 -1.08 34.03
C ASN A 728 22.07 -1.50 32.59
N CYS A 729 20.90 -2.12 32.43
CA CYS A 729 20.44 -2.69 31.18
C CYS A 729 20.42 -1.69 30.00
N SER A 730 19.99 -0.44 30.22
CA SER A 730 19.83 0.55 29.15
C SER A 730 21.15 1.14 28.62
N SER A 731 22.27 0.80 29.25
CA SER A 731 23.62 1.23 28.82
C SER A 731 24.50 0.05 28.43
N SER A 732 23.89 -1.11 28.20
CA SER A 732 24.60 -2.34 27.87
C SER A 732 25.39 -2.16 26.58
N PRO A 733 26.66 -2.56 26.54
CA PRO A 733 27.38 -2.63 25.28
C PRO A 733 26.81 -3.79 24.45
N ILE A 734 26.78 -3.57 23.14
CA ILE A 734 26.22 -4.50 22.17
C ILE A 734 27.26 -5.55 21.80
N MET A 735 26.86 -6.81 21.87
CA MET A 735 27.55 -7.98 21.35
C MET A 735 26.94 -8.37 20.01
N GLN A 736 27.81 -8.68 19.07
CA GLN A 736 27.43 -9.30 17.80
C GLN A 736 27.31 -10.81 17.98
N VAL A 737 26.33 -11.41 17.31
CA VAL A 737 26.23 -12.88 17.23
C VAL A 737 27.46 -13.48 16.54
N ASP A 738 27.68 -14.77 16.77
CA ASP A 738 28.82 -15.56 16.30
C ASP A 738 30.21 -15.03 16.70
N THR A 739 30.26 -14.04 17.59
CA THR A 739 31.50 -13.38 18.04
C THR A 739 31.81 -13.73 19.50
N GLU A 740 33.02 -14.21 19.78
CA GLU A 740 33.49 -14.49 21.15
C GLU A 740 34.12 -13.23 21.79
N TYR A 741 33.61 -12.85 22.95
CA TYR A 741 34.09 -11.70 23.71
C TYR A 741 34.75 -12.10 25.04
N GLU A 742 35.79 -11.37 25.45
CA GLU A 742 36.45 -11.50 26.76
C GLU A 742 35.92 -10.45 27.74
N VAL A 743 35.39 -10.90 28.87
CA VAL A 743 34.99 -10.03 29.97
C VAL A 743 36.04 -10.12 31.07
N ASN A 744 36.60 -8.97 31.44
CA ASN A 744 37.55 -8.81 32.55
C ASN A 744 37.12 -7.61 33.39
N ILE A 745 36.47 -7.84 34.54
CA ILE A 745 35.87 -6.76 35.34
C ILE A 745 36.14 -6.89 36.84
N ASP A 746 36.29 -5.75 37.51
CA ASP A 746 36.41 -5.68 38.97
C ASP A 746 35.07 -5.29 39.62
N LEU A 747 34.34 -6.31 40.09
CA LEU A 747 33.08 -6.13 40.81
C LEU A 747 33.25 -5.50 42.20
N SER A 748 34.47 -5.34 42.72
CA SER A 748 34.70 -4.64 44.00
C SER A 748 34.62 -3.11 43.90
N SER A 749 34.62 -2.58 42.67
CA SER A 749 34.47 -1.14 42.40
C SER A 749 33.04 -0.64 42.68
N ASN A 750 32.88 0.67 42.92
CA ASN A 750 31.57 1.33 43.10
C ASN A 750 30.75 1.44 41.79
N ASN A 751 31.24 0.85 40.69
CA ASN A 751 30.67 1.00 39.35
C ASN A 751 29.58 -0.03 39.03
N TYR A 752 29.28 -0.96 39.95
CA TYR A 752 28.23 -1.96 39.79
C TYR A 752 27.31 -1.98 41.02
N THR A 753 26.01 -1.83 40.80
CA THR A 753 24.99 -1.67 41.83
C THR A 753 24.40 -3.01 42.26
N TYR A 754 23.96 -3.05 43.52
CA TYR A 754 23.26 -4.19 44.07
C TYR A 754 21.81 -4.23 43.57
N GLY A 755 21.40 -5.37 43.04
CA GLY A 755 20.00 -5.65 42.69
C GLY A 755 19.54 -7.01 43.20
N SER A 756 18.23 -7.22 43.27
CA SER A 756 17.67 -8.51 43.65
C SER A 756 18.08 -9.60 42.64
N PRO A 757 18.41 -10.83 43.10
CA PRO A 757 18.69 -11.96 42.21
C PRO A 757 17.44 -12.35 41.42
N ILE A 758 17.65 -13.01 40.28
CA ILE A 758 16.56 -13.44 39.41
C ILE A 758 15.82 -14.58 40.10
N GLU A 759 14.52 -14.40 40.34
CA GLU A 759 13.67 -15.36 41.07
C GLU A 759 14.22 -15.85 42.43
N GLY A 760 15.07 -15.04 43.08
CA GLY A 760 15.64 -15.38 44.39
C GLY A 760 16.89 -16.26 44.33
N GLU A 761 17.44 -16.55 43.14
CA GLU A 761 18.57 -17.46 42.98
C GLU A 761 19.89 -16.81 43.42
N SER A 762 20.24 -16.95 44.69
CA SER A 762 21.57 -16.65 45.21
C SER A 762 21.83 -17.39 46.52
N SER A 763 22.98 -18.06 46.63
CA SER A 763 23.41 -18.70 47.87
C SER A 763 24.01 -17.68 48.84
N GLY A 764 23.16 -16.98 49.59
CA GLY A 764 23.57 -16.24 50.78
C GLY A 764 23.13 -14.79 50.90
N GLY A 765 22.32 -14.25 49.99
CA GLY A 765 21.85 -12.86 50.09
C GLY A 765 20.65 -12.53 49.21
N SER A 766 19.98 -11.41 49.53
CA SER A 766 18.84 -10.87 48.77
C SER A 766 19.24 -9.85 47.70
N ASN A 767 20.53 -9.53 47.60
CA ASN A 767 21.10 -8.53 46.70
C ASN A 767 22.44 -9.03 46.16
N VAL A 768 22.64 -8.92 44.84
CA VAL A 768 23.83 -9.33 44.10
C VAL A 768 24.22 -8.23 43.11
N LYS A 769 25.52 -8.04 42.87
CA LYS A 769 25.99 -7.24 41.73
C LYS A 769 25.79 -8.02 40.45
N GLY A 770 25.08 -7.42 39.51
CA GLY A 770 24.87 -7.98 38.18
C GLY A 770 25.41 -7.04 37.12
N VAL A 771 25.81 -7.60 36.00
CA VAL A 771 26.31 -6.87 34.85
C VAL A 771 25.46 -7.17 33.62
N TRP A 772 25.48 -6.24 32.67
CA TRP A 772 24.59 -6.26 31.52
C TRP A 772 25.33 -6.19 30.19
N LEU A 773 24.86 -7.00 29.24
CA LEU A 773 25.28 -7.06 27.84
C LEU A 773 24.02 -7.08 26.96
N GLU A 774 24.09 -6.50 25.77
CA GLU A 774 23.02 -6.54 24.77
C GLU A 774 23.45 -7.44 23.60
N ILE A 775 22.51 -8.15 23.00
CA ILE A 775 22.71 -8.98 21.80
C ILE A 775 21.98 -8.28 20.65
N ASP A 776 22.72 -8.01 19.59
CA ASP A 776 22.19 -7.57 18.30
C ASP A 776 21.81 -8.80 17.47
N ILE A 777 20.51 -9.05 17.31
CA ILE A 777 20.01 -10.24 16.59
C ILE A 777 19.77 -9.87 15.12
N PRO A 778 20.51 -10.47 14.18
CA PRO A 778 20.27 -10.25 12.75
C PRO A 778 18.87 -10.65 12.31
N SER A 779 18.39 -10.06 11.22
CA SER A 779 17.04 -10.34 10.68
C SER A 779 16.83 -11.79 10.22
N ASN A 780 17.90 -12.55 9.98
CA ASN A 780 17.86 -13.97 9.60
C ASN A 780 17.95 -14.95 10.80
N TRP A 781 18.07 -14.45 12.03
CA TRP A 781 18.13 -15.28 13.24
C TRP A 781 16.72 -15.52 13.79
N SER A 782 16.20 -16.74 13.62
CA SER A 782 14.93 -17.18 14.20
C SER A 782 15.03 -18.60 14.74
N GLY A 783 14.37 -18.88 15.87
CA GLY A 783 14.36 -20.20 16.50
C GLY A 783 15.37 -20.34 17.64
N MET A 784 15.84 -21.55 17.87
CA MET A 784 16.61 -21.90 19.07
C MET A 784 18.11 -21.65 18.89
N HIS A 785 18.67 -20.75 19.71
CA HIS A 785 20.10 -20.39 19.73
C HIS A 785 20.71 -20.57 21.11
N ASN A 786 22.04 -20.48 21.20
CA ASN A 786 22.82 -20.73 22.41
C ASN A 786 23.58 -19.48 22.88
N ILE A 787 23.58 -19.26 24.19
CA ILE A 787 24.50 -18.37 24.89
C ILE A 787 25.52 -19.25 25.59
N ILE A 788 26.79 -19.10 25.22
CA ILE A 788 27.90 -19.92 25.73
C ILE A 788 28.80 -19.02 26.57
N ILE A 789 28.99 -19.36 27.85
CA ILE A 789 30.03 -18.79 28.71
C ILE A 789 31.15 -19.81 28.86
N SER A 790 32.40 -19.40 28.68
CA SER A 790 33.58 -20.27 28.78
C SER A 790 34.73 -19.57 29.52
N ASP A 791 35.82 -20.29 29.79
CA ASP A 791 37.04 -19.76 30.45
C ASP A 791 36.77 -18.91 31.72
N VAL A 792 35.80 -19.36 32.53
CA VAL A 792 35.36 -18.70 33.76
C VAL A 792 36.45 -18.76 34.85
N SER A 793 36.78 -17.61 35.43
CA SER A 793 37.69 -17.51 36.57
C SER A 793 37.18 -18.33 37.76
N ASN A 794 38.09 -19.04 38.45
CA ASN A 794 37.75 -19.96 39.56
C ASN A 794 37.00 -19.32 40.76
N ASN A 795 36.92 -17.99 40.80
CA ASN A 795 36.24 -17.20 41.83
C ASN A 795 34.88 -16.65 41.38
N PHE A 796 34.37 -17.07 40.22
CA PHE A 796 33.10 -16.65 39.65
C PHE A 796 32.24 -17.85 39.27
N ASP A 797 30.94 -17.75 39.54
CA ASP A 797 29.92 -18.75 39.27
C ASP A 797 28.73 -18.02 38.63
N PRO A 798 28.65 -18.00 37.28
CA PRO A 798 27.72 -17.17 36.55
C PRO A 798 26.29 -17.69 36.68
N VAL A 799 25.37 -16.77 36.92
CA VAL A 799 23.94 -16.99 36.74
C VAL A 799 23.44 -16.00 35.71
N ILE A 800 22.74 -16.49 34.69
CA ILE A 800 22.28 -15.67 33.57
C ILE A 800 20.76 -15.54 33.58
N GLY A 801 20.25 -14.37 33.22
CA GLY A 801 18.87 -14.20 32.77
C GLY A 801 18.79 -13.33 31.52
N LEU A 802 17.79 -13.57 30.68
CA LEU A 802 17.57 -12.84 29.44
C LEU A 802 16.30 -12.01 29.51
N LYS A 803 16.27 -10.87 28.83
CA LYS A 803 15.09 -10.02 28.64
C LYS A 803 15.04 -9.51 27.21
N SER A 804 13.85 -9.31 26.68
CA SER A 804 13.62 -8.62 25.40
C SER A 804 13.77 -7.10 25.51
N PHE A 805 13.45 -6.53 26.67
CA PHE A 805 13.57 -5.09 26.93
C PHE A 805 13.96 -4.89 28.40
N CYS A 806 14.61 -3.78 28.74
CA CYS A 806 15.02 -3.55 30.13
C CYS A 806 13.86 -3.57 31.15
N SER A 807 12.68 -3.16 30.72
CA SER A 807 11.43 -3.18 31.49
C SER A 807 10.74 -4.54 31.55
N SER A 808 11.09 -5.49 30.65
CA SER A 808 10.39 -6.77 30.58
C SER A 808 10.79 -7.73 31.69
N SER A 809 9.97 -8.76 31.92
CA SER A 809 10.32 -9.84 32.85
C SER A 809 11.43 -10.70 32.25
N PHE A 810 12.31 -11.25 33.10
CA PHE A 810 13.27 -12.25 32.64
C PHE A 810 12.55 -13.43 31.99
N TYR A 811 13.14 -14.05 30.99
CA TYR A 811 12.75 -15.34 30.42
C TYR A 811 13.98 -16.02 29.83
N LEU A 812 14.04 -17.35 29.87
CA LEU A 812 15.06 -18.16 29.20
C LEU A 812 14.39 -19.46 28.78
N TYR A 813 14.79 -20.04 27.65
CA TYR A 813 14.20 -21.29 27.21
C TYR A 813 14.94 -22.45 27.87
N GLN A 814 14.29 -23.08 28.86
CA GLN A 814 14.79 -24.29 29.50
C GLN A 814 13.76 -25.41 29.36
N PRO A 815 14.10 -26.52 28.67
CA PRO A 815 13.19 -27.65 28.55
C PRO A 815 12.80 -28.20 29.93
N ASN A 816 11.49 -28.28 30.20
CA ASN A 816 10.90 -28.88 31.40
C ASN A 816 11.11 -28.12 32.73
N THR A 817 11.40 -26.80 32.69
CA THR A 817 11.42 -25.96 33.89
C THR A 817 10.60 -24.67 33.69
N SER A 818 10.15 -24.05 34.78
CA SER A 818 9.54 -22.72 34.77
C SER A 818 10.53 -21.62 35.21
N LEU A 819 11.82 -21.94 35.23
CA LEU A 819 12.87 -21.06 35.75
C LEU A 819 13.23 -20.02 34.70
N ARG A 820 13.43 -18.78 35.15
CA ARG A 820 13.78 -17.66 34.27
C ARG A 820 15.24 -17.24 34.35
N PHE A 821 16.06 -18.08 34.94
CA PHE A 821 17.49 -17.95 35.04
C PHE A 821 18.15 -19.27 34.67
N ALA A 822 19.42 -19.23 34.29
CA ALA A 822 20.20 -20.41 34.03
C ALA A 822 21.48 -20.46 34.86
N ASN A 823 21.68 -21.63 35.47
CA ASN A 823 22.85 -22.06 36.23
C ASN A 823 22.87 -23.60 36.12
N SER A 824 23.52 -24.10 35.07
CA SER A 824 23.40 -25.49 34.62
C SER A 824 24.24 -26.47 35.45
N ASN A 825 25.37 -26.03 35.99
CA ASN A 825 26.34 -26.88 36.68
C ASN A 825 26.41 -26.63 38.21
N GLY A 826 25.80 -25.54 38.69
CA GLY A 826 25.80 -25.12 40.10
C GLY A 826 27.20 -24.88 40.68
N ASN A 827 28.23 -24.79 39.83
CA ASN A 827 29.65 -24.73 40.18
C ASN A 827 30.45 -24.01 39.07
N GLY A 828 30.80 -22.77 39.32
CA GLY A 828 31.42 -21.79 38.40
C GLY A 828 32.49 -22.24 37.40
N ASN A 829 32.03 -22.85 36.31
CA ASN A 829 32.80 -23.20 35.11
C ASN A 829 31.99 -22.75 33.88
N GLY A 830 32.49 -23.02 32.66
CA GLY A 830 31.74 -22.72 31.44
C GLY A 830 30.40 -23.44 31.35
N GLU A 831 29.43 -22.78 30.70
CA GLU A 831 28.03 -23.18 30.59
C GLU A 831 27.46 -22.78 29.24
N SER A 832 26.45 -23.51 28.75
CA SER A 832 25.72 -23.19 27.53
C SER A 832 24.22 -23.24 27.80
N PHE A 833 23.50 -22.26 27.27
CA PHE A 833 22.09 -22.03 27.56
C PHE A 833 21.32 -21.71 26.30
N GLN A 834 20.12 -22.25 26.18
CA GLN A 834 19.29 -22.02 25.02
C GLN A 834 18.30 -20.87 25.23
N PHE A 835 18.06 -20.12 24.16
CA PHE A 835 16.98 -19.14 24.09
C PHE A 835 16.33 -19.19 22.70
N ASN A 836 15.07 -18.78 22.63
CA ASN A 836 14.38 -18.64 21.36
C ASN A 836 14.52 -17.19 20.89
N ALA A 837 15.25 -16.98 19.81
CA ALA A 837 15.39 -15.69 19.16
C ALA A 837 14.22 -15.48 18.20
N ASN A 838 13.63 -14.28 18.25
CA ASN A 838 12.72 -13.82 17.22
C ASN A 838 13.50 -12.82 16.35
N ALA A 839 13.41 -12.98 15.03
CA ALA A 839 13.99 -12.03 14.09
C ALA A 839 13.53 -10.61 14.46
N SER A 840 14.47 -9.65 14.46
CA SER A 840 14.21 -8.23 14.72
C SER A 840 14.01 -7.81 16.19
N SER A 841 14.48 -8.60 17.18
CA SER A 841 14.44 -8.21 18.61
C SER A 841 15.82 -8.16 19.25
N ASN A 842 16.13 -7.08 19.98
CA ASN A 842 17.32 -7.02 20.84
C ASN A 842 17.07 -7.82 22.12
N PHE A 843 18.13 -8.45 22.65
CA PHE A 843 18.06 -9.17 23.91
C PHE A 843 19.11 -8.66 24.89
N TYR A 844 18.73 -8.57 26.17
CA TYR A 844 19.60 -8.10 27.25
C TYR A 844 19.94 -9.26 28.19
N ILE A 845 21.23 -9.55 28.31
CA ILE A 845 21.78 -10.56 29.19
C ILE A 845 22.14 -9.92 30.52
N ARG A 846 21.54 -10.38 31.61
CA ARG A 846 22.00 -10.09 32.97
C ARG A 846 22.84 -11.25 33.48
N ILE A 847 24.07 -10.98 33.90
CA ILE A 847 25.00 -11.97 34.46
C ILE A 847 25.36 -11.58 35.88
N TYR A 848 25.29 -12.50 36.85
CA TYR A 848 25.68 -12.22 38.24
C TYR A 848 26.27 -13.45 38.93
N HIS A 849 26.95 -13.24 40.06
CA HIS A 849 27.56 -14.34 40.81
C HIS A 849 26.57 -15.03 41.76
N TYR A 850 26.47 -16.36 41.69
CA TYR A 850 25.57 -17.15 42.53
C TYR A 850 25.73 -16.90 44.06
N TYR A 851 26.96 -16.85 44.58
CA TYR A 851 27.20 -16.80 46.04
C TYR A 851 27.08 -15.41 46.69
N GLY A 852 26.83 -14.34 45.91
CA GLY A 852 26.54 -12.98 46.40
C GLY A 852 27.64 -12.26 47.20
N ASN A 853 28.67 -12.95 47.69
CA ASN A 853 29.83 -12.38 48.37
C ASN A 853 30.93 -12.09 47.34
N GLU A 854 30.91 -10.87 46.78
CA GLU A 854 31.77 -10.46 45.67
C GLU A 854 33.25 -10.75 45.89
N THR A 855 33.82 -11.51 44.96
CA THR A 855 35.26 -11.65 44.81
C THR A 855 35.75 -10.52 43.88
N PRO A 856 36.87 -9.85 44.20
CA PRO A 856 37.45 -8.84 43.31
C PRO A 856 37.99 -9.50 42.04
N ASN A 857 37.77 -8.88 40.89
CA ASN A 857 38.26 -9.31 39.57
C ASN A 857 37.72 -10.68 39.12
N ILE A 858 36.73 -10.67 38.24
CA ILE A 858 36.22 -11.85 37.56
C ILE A 858 36.56 -11.78 36.07
N SER A 859 36.80 -12.95 35.48
CA SER A 859 36.98 -13.09 34.04
C SER A 859 36.16 -14.24 33.49
N PHE A 860 35.67 -14.10 32.27
CA PHE A 860 35.02 -15.16 31.50
C PHE A 860 34.97 -14.75 30.03
N LYS A 861 34.68 -15.70 29.15
CA LYS A 861 34.33 -15.43 27.76
C LYS A 861 32.87 -15.69 27.50
N ILE A 862 32.30 -15.01 26.53
CA ILE A 862 30.90 -15.18 26.14
C ILE A 862 30.74 -15.12 24.61
N LYS A 863 29.94 -16.03 24.06
CA LYS A 863 29.55 -16.11 22.65
C LYS A 863 28.05 -16.40 22.53
N VAL A 864 27.40 -15.86 21.51
CA VAL A 864 26.02 -16.19 21.13
C VAL A 864 26.06 -16.84 19.74
N GLU A 865 25.57 -18.07 19.59
CA GLU A 865 25.57 -18.85 18.33
C GLU A 865 24.28 -19.66 18.13
#